data_AF-A0A662IUQ2-F1
#
_entry.id   AF-A0A662IUQ2-F1
#
_cell.length_a   1.000
_cell.length_b   1.000
_cell.length_c   1.000
_cell.angle_alpha   90.00
_cell.angle_beta   90.00
_cell.angle_gamma   90.00
#
_symmetry.space_group_name_H-M   'P 1'
#
loop_
_entity.id
_entity.type
_entity.pdbx_description
1 polymer ?
#
loop_
_entity_poly.entity_id
_entity_poly.type
_entity_poly.pdbx_seq_one_letter_code
_entity_poly.pdbx_strand_id
1 'polypeptide(L)'
;MRPSWYEDFLWWKIGALTHDPPHKAWIMVPGLLRNKWKTGLGEEGVKAAENRDIKKSHECASFAIRANIFSEDIADFLSGYPRKKNQTKEISEEIRRRAKIAQSVIKEADKLASAFDRWQISRLHELWDQIFNVKKIYLFNLLSGDLIKSEVPGNVDITKFERVLRNIWRVTNNLSLRYHLFYALYEPMFYERVAGLPSPADRRTPTHTVFDHLYACATIVNWLCSDAIASREELSPRGLLVRIDLAGIQDFISASRKLRDAWFSSWLASALIFKTIEELVKHIGPDILIRPTARHNPFYYNLLLQWLKGENVPKEVQKELKEIAEKYAGLEKWPKYAIIPATVDLLLPPYDVLSQLLGLQIRNNEDFIRYLHEKYTNCWKKIVEEVLRGMKRLERLGGKIREEMEKAAKKLREYGIEENPPLIMRVVIVSVPEDLSPEERKQKRLYYDYAFRKLNENFKSLKLFKIHPACLTNLTKVTEEMWRNKERYYVCTICGKLPSVLDIPYEEKDYFETVPSNLWIYFDPGEHLCPYCLIKRLATHRAIFSSIAKELIGCPVSPLSFPSTSSIATYPFMRGLVEAQDDENVKGMINEIIKRLKKLRLHPLIPYWKALEKLQKDARNEVKEFLSYDTELTLLPEEAEARRKAEKLREAVENSVQDILGRAFTRINTYYAIVRADGDYTGRLFVGELNQDTIGVDYIELLTSCMENIPDPEAIKFAKLIRESANNNVPTVRRILRSELRRKKDEVPEEKIRKASDELCELFSRIRKEGRIPVTPAYHATLSRALMITALKDIKTVQEEAKGVVIYASGDDFLAFVPVVFALDLVFRTRRYYSIGDLEHRGFHRVGNGYFMSLGRASRTYSVIFGHFKYPMSQLLRLSYEFLKKLAKKAQVIHRTFRRTKDVLLLAYCPRGGGVKVKSILPLSGEGPIKLLISLVDGIENNLLSHSTVYDLIREVKRYGRETQQLGTFEIVENILNYLLNRNLIVKGARSTTRLIASKLKELADYTILDSEGNEETLSSYVVLALWATLAALRGREL
;
A
#
# COMPACT_ATOMS: atom_id res chain seq x y z
N MET A 1 -30.66 -2.33 22.05
CA MET A 1 -29.82 -2.49 23.26
C MET A 1 -28.62 -3.34 22.91
N ARG A 2 -27.43 -3.03 23.45
CA ARG A 2 -26.25 -3.89 23.24
C ARG A 2 -26.40 -5.18 24.08
N PRO A 3 -25.94 -6.33 23.59
CA PRO A 3 -25.98 -7.58 24.35
C PRO A 3 -25.20 -7.47 25.67
N SER A 4 -25.62 -8.20 26.71
CA SER A 4 -24.95 -8.21 28.02
C SER A 4 -23.49 -8.68 27.94
N TRP A 5 -23.17 -9.58 27.00
CA TRP A 5 -21.82 -10.10 26.76
C TRP A 5 -20.93 -9.15 25.94
N TYR A 6 -21.47 -8.06 25.38
CA TYR A 6 -20.73 -7.17 24.47
C TYR A 6 -19.49 -6.56 25.13
N GLU A 7 -19.60 -6.21 26.41
CA GLU A 7 -18.48 -5.69 27.17
C GLU A 7 -17.37 -6.75 27.33
N ASP A 8 -17.73 -7.98 27.70
CA ASP A 8 -16.79 -9.09 27.81
C ASP A 8 -16.09 -9.38 26.49
N PHE A 9 -16.82 -9.31 25.37
CA PHE A 9 -16.26 -9.49 24.04
C PHE A 9 -15.13 -8.50 23.73
N LEU A 10 -15.31 -7.21 24.06
CA LEU A 10 -14.25 -6.20 23.88
C LEU A 10 -13.09 -6.42 24.86
N TRP A 11 -13.38 -6.82 26.10
CA TRP A 11 -12.34 -7.14 27.07
C TRP A 11 -11.51 -8.36 26.68
N TRP A 12 -12.09 -9.39 26.08
CA TRP A 12 -11.34 -10.54 25.56
C TRP A 12 -10.33 -10.11 24.50
N LYS A 13 -10.73 -9.19 23.61
CA LYS A 13 -9.83 -8.62 22.59
C LYS A 13 -8.70 -7.81 23.21
N ILE A 14 -8.98 -6.99 24.23
CA ILE A 14 -7.97 -6.23 24.97
C ILE A 14 -7.02 -7.17 25.73
N GLY A 15 -7.56 -8.23 26.32
CA GLY A 15 -6.79 -9.31 26.93
C GLY A 15 -5.84 -9.92 25.92
N ALA A 16 -6.33 -10.27 24.73
CA ALA A 16 -5.51 -10.79 23.64
C ALA A 16 -4.43 -9.78 23.18
N LEU A 17 -4.74 -8.49 23.10
CA LEU A 17 -3.78 -7.42 22.77
C LEU A 17 -2.71 -7.17 23.84
N THR A 18 -2.90 -7.63 25.08
CA THR A 18 -2.02 -7.27 26.21
C THR A 18 -1.47 -8.48 26.97
N HIS A 19 -1.70 -9.70 26.50
CA HIS A 19 -1.30 -10.93 27.20
C HIS A 19 0.22 -11.10 27.30
N ASP A 20 0.96 -10.58 26.33
CA ASP A 20 2.41 -10.47 26.36
C ASP A 20 2.83 -9.00 26.41
N PRO A 21 3.84 -8.63 27.22
CA PRO A 21 4.34 -7.27 27.26
C PRO A 21 5.19 -6.96 26.00
N PRO A 22 5.19 -5.71 25.50
CA PRO A 22 5.97 -5.32 24.31
C PRO A 22 7.49 -5.56 24.40
N HIS A 23 8.01 -5.69 25.62
CA HIS A 23 9.42 -5.93 25.95
C HIS A 23 9.68 -7.35 26.49
N LYS A 24 8.80 -8.32 26.17
CA LYS A 24 8.88 -9.73 26.59
C LYS A 24 10.28 -10.32 26.42
N ALA A 25 10.88 -10.21 25.25
CA ALA A 25 12.19 -10.82 25.00
C ALA A 25 13.28 -10.24 25.92
N TRP A 26 13.20 -8.95 26.27
CA TRP A 26 14.17 -8.31 27.16
C TRP A 26 14.05 -8.83 28.60
N ILE A 27 12.82 -9.12 29.06
CA ILE A 27 12.55 -9.72 30.38
C ILE A 27 13.06 -11.17 30.46
N MET A 28 12.93 -11.93 29.36
CA MET A 28 13.26 -13.36 29.36
C MET A 28 14.76 -13.66 29.37
N VAL A 29 15.62 -12.70 29.05
CA VAL A 29 17.07 -12.88 29.04
C VAL A 29 17.66 -12.52 30.42
N PRO A 30 18.27 -13.48 31.15
CA PRO A 30 18.87 -13.21 32.45
C PRO A 30 19.96 -12.14 32.37
N GLY A 31 19.94 -11.18 33.30
CA GLY A 31 20.97 -10.13 33.44
C GLY A 31 20.81 -8.93 32.49
N LEU A 32 19.83 -8.95 31.59
CA LEU A 32 19.62 -7.88 30.61
C LEU A 32 18.87 -6.66 31.18
N LEU A 33 17.95 -6.88 32.14
CA LEU A 33 17.24 -5.84 32.88
C LEU A 33 17.61 -5.89 34.38
N ARG A 34 17.94 -4.73 34.98
CA ARG A 34 18.44 -4.56 36.37
C ARG A 34 17.65 -5.37 37.42
N ASN A 35 16.31 -5.39 37.32
CA ASN A 35 15.40 -6.11 38.24
C ASN A 35 14.49 -7.14 37.51
N LYS A 36 14.99 -7.74 36.41
CA LYS A 36 14.34 -8.72 35.50
C LYS A 36 13.05 -8.29 34.81
N TRP A 37 11.99 -7.90 35.56
CA TRP A 37 10.69 -7.52 34.99
C TRP A 37 10.07 -6.24 35.56
N LYS A 38 10.53 -5.77 36.72
CA LYS A 38 9.99 -4.56 37.38
C LYS A 38 10.54 -3.25 36.80
N THR A 39 11.62 -3.34 36.02
CA THR A 39 12.38 -2.18 35.54
C THR A 39 11.50 -1.29 34.67
N GLY A 40 11.28 -0.05 35.13
CA GLY A 40 10.56 1.00 34.39
C GLY A 40 9.04 0.86 34.34
N LEU A 41 8.45 -0.02 35.13
CA LEU A 41 6.98 -0.14 35.28
C LEU A 41 6.48 0.70 36.45
N GLY A 42 5.22 1.16 36.38
CA GLY A 42 4.57 1.88 37.47
C GLY A 42 4.44 1.05 38.76
N GLU A 43 4.72 1.68 39.90
CA GLU A 43 4.80 1.00 41.21
C GLU A 43 3.50 0.30 41.64
N GLU A 44 2.34 0.90 41.34
CA GLU A 44 1.03 0.36 41.69
C GLU A 44 0.83 -1.04 41.07
N GLY A 45 1.06 -1.15 39.76
CA GLY A 45 0.96 -2.41 39.02
C GLY A 45 2.01 -3.43 39.43
N VAL A 46 3.23 -2.99 39.76
CA VAL A 46 4.27 -3.89 40.28
C VAL A 46 3.85 -4.50 41.62
N LYS A 47 3.40 -3.68 42.57
CA LYS A 47 2.87 -4.15 43.87
C LYS A 47 1.69 -5.10 43.67
N ALA A 48 0.78 -4.75 42.75
CA ALA A 48 -0.36 -5.60 42.42
C ALA A 48 0.11 -6.98 41.89
N ALA A 49 1.04 -7.03 40.93
CA ALA A 49 1.58 -8.27 40.39
C ALA A 49 2.33 -9.11 41.45
N GLU A 50 3.09 -8.47 42.34
CA GLU A 50 3.81 -9.16 43.43
C GLU A 50 2.88 -9.85 44.43
N ASN A 51 1.67 -9.31 44.61
CA ASN A 51 0.65 -9.90 45.48
C ASN A 51 -0.06 -11.11 44.86
N ARG A 52 0.24 -11.48 43.60
CA ARG A 52 -0.31 -12.67 42.92
C ARG A 52 0.71 -13.79 42.81
N ASP A 53 0.21 -15.02 42.74
CA ASP A 53 1.04 -16.20 42.48
C ASP A 53 1.31 -16.37 40.97
N ILE A 54 2.20 -15.54 40.43
CA ILE A 54 2.61 -15.57 39.02
C ILE A 54 4.04 -16.13 38.92
N LYS A 55 4.21 -17.24 38.18
CA LYS A 55 5.50 -17.92 38.08
C LYS A 55 6.45 -17.31 37.05
N LYS A 56 5.93 -16.77 35.94
CA LYS A 56 6.73 -16.27 34.82
C LYS A 56 6.86 -14.75 34.87
N SER A 57 8.10 -14.26 34.74
CA SER A 57 8.41 -12.82 34.86
C SER A 57 7.75 -11.94 33.79
N HIS A 58 7.53 -12.44 32.57
CA HIS A 58 6.82 -11.68 31.53
C HIS A 58 5.30 -11.60 31.77
N GLU A 59 4.71 -12.64 32.38
CA GLU A 59 3.32 -12.61 32.83
C GLU A 59 3.14 -11.62 34.00
N CYS A 60 4.11 -11.53 34.92
CA CYS A 60 4.13 -10.48 35.97
C CYS A 60 4.13 -9.08 35.35
N ALA A 61 4.96 -8.83 34.32
CA ALA A 61 5.03 -7.55 33.65
C ALA A 61 3.74 -7.23 32.87
N SER A 62 3.16 -8.18 32.16
CA SER A 62 1.84 -8.02 31.51
C SER A 62 0.76 -7.67 32.53
N PHE A 63 0.70 -8.38 33.66
CA PHE A 63 -0.24 -8.10 34.74
C PHE A 63 -0.06 -6.68 35.29
N ALA A 64 1.18 -6.28 35.58
CA ALA A 64 1.50 -4.94 36.08
C ALA A 64 1.06 -3.85 35.09
N ILE A 65 1.33 -4.01 33.79
CA ILE A 65 0.90 -3.07 32.74
C ILE A 65 -0.63 -2.98 32.71
N ARG A 66 -1.34 -4.12 32.74
CA ARG A 66 -2.81 -4.14 32.75
C ARG A 66 -3.38 -3.44 33.98
N ALA A 67 -2.82 -3.71 35.15
CA ALA A 67 -3.21 -3.07 36.41
C ALA A 67 -2.96 -1.56 36.37
N ASN A 68 -1.82 -1.16 35.79
CA ASN A 68 -1.48 0.23 35.61
C ASN A 68 -2.40 0.93 34.60
N ILE A 69 -2.78 0.32 33.49
CA ILE A 69 -3.58 1.02 32.46
C ILE A 69 -5.08 1.01 32.80
N PHE A 70 -5.62 -0.13 33.23
CA PHE A 70 -7.06 -0.35 33.36
C PHE A 70 -7.51 -0.26 34.82
N SER A 71 -7.17 -1.28 35.61
CA SER A 71 -7.30 -1.36 37.07
C SER A 71 -6.80 -2.74 37.53
N GLU A 72 -6.58 -2.90 38.82
CA GLU A 72 -6.26 -4.19 39.43
C GLU A 72 -7.35 -5.24 39.19
N ASP A 73 -8.63 -4.87 39.32
CA ASP A 73 -9.77 -5.78 39.12
C ASP A 73 -9.87 -6.27 37.67
N ILE A 74 -9.58 -5.40 36.70
CA ILE A 74 -9.58 -5.77 35.28
C ILE A 74 -8.36 -6.65 34.96
N ALA A 75 -7.20 -6.39 35.58
CA ALA A 75 -6.03 -7.25 35.44
C ALA A 75 -6.31 -8.66 36.00
N ASP A 76 -7.01 -8.76 37.14
CA ASP A 76 -7.50 -10.01 37.70
C ASP A 76 -8.54 -10.67 36.77
N PHE A 77 -9.45 -9.93 36.16
CA PHE A 77 -10.40 -10.48 35.18
C PHE A 77 -9.70 -11.12 33.96
N LEU A 78 -8.71 -10.42 33.39
CA LEU A 78 -8.04 -10.84 32.15
C LEU A 78 -6.94 -11.89 32.36
N SER A 79 -6.40 -12.00 33.58
CA SER A 79 -5.24 -12.87 33.88
C SER A 79 -5.59 -13.98 34.87
N GLY A 80 -6.55 -13.70 35.77
CA GLY A 80 -7.03 -14.47 36.92
C GLY A 80 -6.00 -15.36 37.61
N TYR A 81 -4.91 -14.73 38.00
CA TYR A 81 -3.96 -15.29 38.95
C TYR A 81 -4.50 -15.13 40.39
N PRO A 82 -4.37 -16.14 41.25
CA PRO A 82 -4.82 -16.05 42.63
C PRO A 82 -3.94 -15.10 43.45
N ARG A 83 -4.55 -14.43 44.44
CA ARG A 83 -3.82 -13.62 45.44
C ARG A 83 -3.04 -14.52 46.41
N LYS A 84 -1.88 -14.06 46.87
CA LYS A 84 -1.10 -14.73 47.93
C LYS A 84 -1.88 -14.71 49.26
N LYS A 85 -1.73 -15.77 50.06
CA LYS A 85 -2.60 -16.26 51.16
C LYS A 85 -3.17 -15.30 52.23
N ASN A 86 -2.86 -13.99 52.27
CA ASN A 86 -3.22 -13.10 53.40
C ASN A 86 -4.25 -11.98 53.11
N GLN A 87 -4.90 -11.92 51.95
CA GLN A 87 -5.94 -10.92 51.68
C GLN A 87 -7.04 -11.46 50.74
N THR A 88 -7.95 -12.28 51.27
CA THR A 88 -9.18 -12.68 50.57
C THR A 88 -10.23 -11.58 50.70
N LYS A 89 -10.36 -10.72 49.68
CA LYS A 89 -11.66 -10.14 49.36
C LYS A 89 -12.50 -11.28 48.74
N GLU A 90 -13.73 -11.50 49.22
CA GLU A 90 -14.68 -12.39 48.56
C GLU A 90 -14.99 -11.83 47.15
N ILE A 91 -14.39 -12.44 46.13
CA ILE A 91 -14.74 -12.20 44.73
C ILE A 91 -15.96 -13.08 44.44
N SER A 92 -17.04 -12.50 43.91
CA SER A 92 -18.25 -13.26 43.57
C SER A 92 -17.95 -14.41 42.60
N GLU A 93 -18.70 -15.51 42.73
CA GLU A 93 -18.54 -16.70 41.90
C GLU A 93 -18.72 -16.41 40.40
N GLU A 94 -19.58 -15.44 40.08
CA GLU A 94 -19.81 -14.94 38.72
C GLU A 94 -18.57 -14.31 38.10
N ILE A 95 -17.84 -13.46 38.84
CA ILE A 95 -16.61 -12.81 38.35
C ILE A 95 -15.53 -13.88 38.09
N ARG A 96 -15.41 -14.88 38.96
CA ARG A 96 -14.47 -16.00 38.77
C ARG A 96 -14.80 -16.78 37.50
N ARG A 97 -16.09 -17.07 37.26
CA ARG A 97 -16.54 -17.78 36.05
C ARG A 97 -16.22 -16.97 34.79
N ARG A 98 -16.55 -15.67 34.76
CA ARG A 98 -16.26 -14.81 33.59
C ARG A 98 -14.76 -14.68 33.33
N ALA A 99 -13.93 -14.58 34.38
CA ALA A 99 -12.47 -14.56 34.26
C ALA A 99 -11.90 -15.88 33.68
N LYS A 100 -12.43 -17.05 34.08
CA LYS A 100 -12.03 -18.35 33.52
C LYS A 100 -12.30 -18.41 32.01
N ILE A 101 -13.44 -17.90 31.55
CA ILE A 101 -13.78 -17.81 30.13
C ILE A 101 -12.81 -16.88 29.40
N ALA A 102 -12.56 -15.68 29.93
CA ALA A 102 -11.63 -14.73 29.33
C ALA A 102 -10.23 -15.32 29.15
N GLN A 103 -9.71 -16.03 30.15
CA GLN A 103 -8.42 -16.72 30.06
C GLN A 103 -8.41 -17.82 29.00
N SER A 104 -9.49 -18.61 28.91
CA SER A 104 -9.62 -19.66 27.90
C SER A 104 -9.57 -19.07 26.49
N VAL A 105 -10.31 -17.97 26.26
CA VAL A 105 -10.30 -17.24 24.98
C VAL A 105 -8.90 -16.72 24.64
N ILE A 106 -8.23 -16.04 25.59
CA ILE A 106 -6.90 -15.47 25.36
C ILE A 106 -5.88 -16.56 25.06
N LYS A 107 -5.89 -17.66 25.83
CA LYS A 107 -4.96 -18.77 25.67
C LYS A 107 -5.17 -19.50 24.34
N GLU A 108 -6.41 -19.70 23.92
CA GLU A 108 -6.70 -20.36 22.66
C GLU A 108 -6.41 -19.44 21.46
N ALA A 109 -6.65 -18.13 21.60
CA ALA A 109 -6.25 -17.13 20.61
C ALA A 109 -4.72 -17.10 20.41
N ASP A 110 -3.93 -17.14 21.48
CA ASP A 110 -2.45 -17.19 21.39
C ASP A 110 -1.97 -18.41 20.58
N LYS A 111 -2.56 -19.59 20.81
CA LYS A 111 -2.20 -20.82 20.06
C LYS A 111 -2.52 -20.74 18.58
N LEU A 112 -3.71 -20.23 18.23
CA LEU A 112 -4.25 -20.21 16.86
C LEU A 112 -3.69 -19.06 16.01
N ALA A 113 -3.41 -17.91 16.64
CA ALA A 113 -2.80 -16.77 15.96
C ALA A 113 -1.29 -16.99 15.70
N SER A 114 -0.64 -17.80 16.54
CA SER A 114 0.80 -18.09 16.49
C SER A 114 1.25 -18.42 15.08
N ALA A 115 2.27 -17.71 14.60
CA ALA A 115 2.88 -17.98 13.31
C ALA A 115 3.38 -19.44 13.22
N PHE A 116 3.38 -19.97 12.00
CA PHE A 116 3.74 -21.36 11.72
C PHE A 116 5.08 -21.76 12.37
N ASP A 117 6.07 -20.90 12.28
CA ASP A 117 7.42 -21.07 12.84
C ASP A 117 7.46 -21.03 14.38
N ARG A 118 6.34 -20.82 15.08
CA ARG A 118 6.24 -21.04 16.52
C ARG A 118 5.57 -22.37 16.85
N TRP A 119 5.11 -23.12 15.86
CA TRP A 119 4.40 -24.38 16.09
C TRP A 119 5.33 -25.47 16.57
N GLN A 120 6.52 -25.56 15.98
CA GLN A 120 7.59 -26.42 16.46
C GLN A 120 8.01 -26.06 17.88
N ILE A 121 7.99 -24.76 18.23
CA ILE A 121 8.33 -24.29 19.57
C ILE A 121 7.31 -24.81 20.60
N SER A 122 6.02 -24.75 20.28
CA SER A 122 4.97 -25.31 21.14
C SER A 122 5.20 -26.80 21.38
N ARG A 123 5.57 -27.56 20.33
CA ARG A 123 5.87 -28.99 20.46
C ARG A 123 7.11 -29.25 21.31
N LEU A 124 8.12 -28.41 21.18
CA LEU A 124 9.36 -28.49 21.96
C LEU A 124 9.15 -28.12 23.43
N HIS A 125 8.26 -27.17 23.73
CA HIS A 125 7.87 -26.83 25.11
C HIS A 125 7.19 -27.99 25.85
N GLU A 126 6.46 -28.87 25.14
CA GLU A 126 5.90 -30.09 25.75
C GLU A 126 6.99 -31.06 26.25
N LEU A 127 8.21 -30.98 25.68
CA LEU A 127 9.36 -31.75 26.13
C LEU A 127 10.06 -31.05 27.29
N TRP A 128 10.45 -29.79 27.09
CA TRP A 128 11.13 -29.00 28.10
C TRP A 128 11.01 -27.49 27.86
N ASP A 129 10.57 -26.75 28.88
CA ASP A 129 10.54 -25.30 28.86
C ASP A 129 11.96 -24.72 28.76
N GLN A 130 12.20 -23.85 27.76
CA GLN A 130 13.51 -23.23 27.46
C GLN A 130 14.53 -24.11 26.69
N ILE A 131 14.10 -25.15 25.98
CA ILE A 131 14.98 -25.82 25.00
C ILE A 131 15.40 -24.84 23.88
N PHE A 132 16.69 -24.84 23.51
CA PHE A 132 17.34 -23.86 22.62
C PHE A 132 17.20 -22.40 23.09
N ASN A 133 17.73 -22.06 24.27
CA ASN A 133 17.55 -20.73 24.88
C ASN A 133 18.45 -19.65 24.24
N VAL A 134 18.06 -19.15 23.07
CA VAL A 134 18.75 -18.08 22.31
C VAL A 134 18.76 -16.75 23.09
N LYS A 135 19.91 -16.33 23.60
CA LYS A 135 20.07 -15.13 24.43
C LYS A 135 20.10 -13.83 23.62
N LYS A 136 20.56 -13.90 22.36
CA LYS A 136 20.57 -12.73 21.47
C LYS A 136 19.17 -12.38 20.98
N ILE A 137 18.88 -11.08 20.85
CA ILE A 137 17.56 -10.59 20.45
C ILE A 137 17.68 -9.89 19.11
N TYR A 138 17.16 -10.55 18.09
CA TYR A 138 17.09 -10.06 16.72
C TYR A 138 15.63 -10.07 16.27
N LEU A 139 15.35 -9.34 15.20
CA LEU A 139 14.15 -9.48 14.39
C LEU A 139 14.57 -9.86 12.97
N PHE A 140 13.85 -10.80 12.38
CA PHE A 140 14.13 -11.40 11.08
C PHE A 140 13.02 -11.01 10.10
N ASN A 141 13.40 -10.48 8.94
CA ASN A 141 12.45 -10.28 7.85
C ASN A 141 12.26 -11.60 7.07
N LEU A 142 11.07 -12.19 7.22
CA LEU A 142 10.67 -13.46 6.61
C LEU A 142 10.75 -13.53 5.07
N LEU A 143 10.73 -12.38 4.38
CA LEU A 143 10.80 -12.28 2.92
C LEU A 143 12.19 -11.89 2.41
N SER A 144 13.04 -11.25 3.22
CA SER A 144 14.31 -10.69 2.75
C SER A 144 15.51 -11.56 3.08
N GLY A 145 15.53 -12.17 4.27
CA GLY A 145 16.75 -12.76 4.83
C GLY A 145 17.48 -11.86 5.83
N ASP A 146 17.06 -10.60 5.98
CA ASP A 146 17.82 -9.62 6.76
C ASP A 146 17.45 -9.66 8.24
N LEU A 147 18.46 -9.37 9.08
CA LEU A 147 18.36 -9.32 10.52
C LEU A 147 18.57 -7.89 11.01
N ILE A 148 17.75 -7.47 11.97
CA ILE A 148 17.99 -6.24 12.75
C ILE A 148 18.13 -6.61 14.22
N LYS A 149 19.21 -6.13 14.83
CA LYS A 149 19.48 -6.35 16.26
C LYS A 149 18.58 -5.45 17.10
N SER A 150 17.95 -6.02 18.12
CA SER A 150 17.24 -5.24 19.14
C SER A 150 18.21 -4.90 20.26
N GLU A 151 18.65 -3.64 20.30
CA GLU A 151 19.41 -3.13 21.43
C GLU A 151 18.45 -2.74 22.54
N VAL A 152 18.75 -3.20 23.76
CA VAL A 152 17.97 -2.82 24.94
C VAL A 152 18.28 -1.37 25.27
N PRO A 153 17.29 -0.48 25.33
CA PRO A 153 17.50 0.88 25.82
C PRO A 153 18.19 0.84 27.19
N GLY A 154 19.25 1.64 27.38
CA GLY A 154 20.03 1.64 28.63
C GLY A 154 19.20 1.88 29.90
N ASN A 155 18.02 2.51 29.77
CA ASN A 155 16.98 2.53 30.78
C ASN A 155 15.60 2.45 30.10
N VAL A 156 14.95 1.29 30.12
CA VAL A 156 13.60 1.11 29.58
C VAL A 156 12.61 1.70 30.58
N ASP A 157 12.19 2.95 30.40
CA ASP A 157 11.12 3.59 31.20
C ASP A 157 9.78 3.51 30.45
N ILE A 158 8.87 2.69 30.97
CA ILE A 158 7.55 2.41 30.38
C ILE A 158 6.45 3.20 31.11
N THR A 159 6.75 3.85 32.23
CA THR A 159 5.76 4.60 33.02
C THR A 159 5.06 5.68 32.20
N LYS A 160 5.81 6.38 31.33
CA LYS A 160 5.25 7.38 30.41
C LYS A 160 4.27 6.77 29.41
N PHE A 161 4.60 5.59 28.88
CA PHE A 161 3.74 4.82 27.99
C PHE A 161 2.46 4.36 28.69
N GLU A 162 2.58 3.80 29.90
CA GLU A 162 1.42 3.38 30.71
C GLU A 162 0.50 4.55 31.04
N ARG A 163 1.07 5.70 31.45
CA ARG A 163 0.31 6.90 31.82
C ARG A 163 -0.52 7.42 30.65
N VAL A 164 0.05 7.48 29.45
CA VAL A 164 -0.66 7.93 28.25
C VAL A 164 -1.83 7.00 27.95
N LEU A 165 -1.61 5.68 27.93
CA LEU A 165 -2.67 4.71 27.68
C LEU A 165 -3.74 4.70 28.78
N ARG A 166 -3.36 4.88 30.05
CA ARG A 166 -4.29 5.04 31.19
C ARG A 166 -5.19 6.25 30.97
N ASN A 167 -4.61 7.39 30.56
CA ASN A 167 -5.36 8.61 30.30
C ASN A 167 -6.35 8.39 29.15
N ILE A 168 -5.90 7.82 28.04
CA ILE A 168 -6.74 7.48 26.87
C ILE A 168 -7.89 6.55 27.26
N TRP A 169 -7.61 5.54 28.09
CA TRP A 169 -8.63 4.59 28.52
C TRP A 169 -9.75 5.26 29.34
N ARG A 170 -9.43 6.29 30.13
CA ARG A 170 -10.39 7.01 31.00
C ARG A 170 -11.18 8.11 30.28
N VAL A 171 -10.94 8.33 28.99
CA VAL A 171 -11.48 9.46 28.21
C VAL A 171 -13.00 9.49 28.05
N THR A 172 -13.62 8.33 27.85
CA THR A 172 -15.04 8.20 27.48
C THR A 172 -15.63 6.98 28.16
N ASN A 173 -16.94 6.90 28.37
CA ASN A 173 -17.60 5.67 28.84
C ASN A 173 -17.92 4.69 27.70
N ASN A 174 -17.73 5.09 26.44
CA ASN A 174 -17.96 4.23 25.29
C ASN A 174 -16.83 3.21 25.13
N LEU A 175 -17.05 1.99 25.59
CA LEU A 175 -16.04 0.91 25.56
C LEU A 175 -15.56 0.56 24.15
N SER A 176 -16.41 0.66 23.13
CA SER A 176 -15.99 0.44 21.74
C SER A 176 -14.96 1.50 21.33
N LEU A 177 -15.25 2.78 21.59
CA LEU A 177 -14.31 3.85 21.29
C LEU A 177 -12.99 3.69 22.09
N ARG A 178 -13.05 3.26 23.36
CA ARG A 178 -11.84 2.92 24.14
C ARG A 178 -11.00 1.85 23.48
N TYR A 179 -11.62 0.77 23.02
CA TYR A 179 -10.93 -0.31 22.31
C TYR A 179 -10.27 0.18 21.01
N HIS A 180 -10.98 0.99 20.23
CA HIS A 180 -10.45 1.58 19.00
C HIS A 180 -9.25 2.51 19.26
N LEU A 181 -9.34 3.39 20.27
CA LEU A 181 -8.24 4.27 20.64
C LEU A 181 -7.03 3.48 21.14
N PHE A 182 -7.27 2.47 21.97
CA PHE A 182 -6.22 1.58 22.45
C PHE A 182 -5.55 0.87 21.27
N TYR A 183 -6.32 0.25 20.38
CA TYR A 183 -5.81 -0.43 19.18
C TYR A 183 -4.91 0.49 18.34
N ALA A 184 -5.34 1.73 18.09
CA ALA A 184 -4.65 2.68 17.22
C ALA A 184 -3.36 3.28 17.83
N LEU A 185 -3.29 3.36 19.17
CA LEU A 185 -2.20 4.05 19.88
C LEU A 185 -1.22 3.09 20.56
N TYR A 186 -1.63 1.86 20.87
CA TYR A 186 -0.84 0.91 21.65
C TYR A 186 0.55 0.65 21.07
N GLU A 187 0.65 0.36 19.77
CA GLU A 187 1.93 0.14 19.12
C GLU A 187 2.71 1.44 18.85
N PRO A 188 2.14 2.48 18.20
CA PRO A 188 2.88 3.72 17.91
C PRO A 188 3.42 4.43 19.16
N MET A 189 2.67 4.42 20.26
CA MET A 189 3.14 5.01 21.53
C MET A 189 4.37 4.28 22.09
N PHE A 190 4.46 2.97 21.90
CA PHE A 190 5.63 2.22 22.33
C PHE A 190 6.88 2.66 21.56
N TYR A 191 6.76 2.83 20.24
CA TYR A 191 7.86 3.30 19.40
C TYR A 191 8.30 4.73 19.73
N GLU A 192 7.35 5.61 20.03
CA GLU A 192 7.67 7.01 20.35
C GLU A 192 8.28 7.20 21.75
N ARG A 193 7.86 6.40 22.73
CA ARG A 193 8.17 6.66 24.14
C ARG A 193 9.16 5.67 24.75
N VAL A 194 9.30 4.48 24.18
CA VAL A 194 10.09 3.39 24.78
C VAL A 194 11.24 2.97 23.88
N ALA A 195 10.97 2.42 22.70
CA ALA A 195 12.02 1.92 21.81
C ALA A 195 11.54 1.78 20.37
N GLY A 196 12.41 2.10 19.41
CA GLY A 196 12.12 1.99 17.99
C GLY A 196 12.00 0.56 17.44
N LEU A 197 12.52 -0.44 18.14
CA LEU A 197 12.35 -1.85 17.79
C LEU A 197 11.74 -2.60 18.98
N PRO A 198 10.56 -3.21 18.84
CA PRO A 198 9.94 -3.96 19.92
C PRO A 198 10.60 -5.33 20.06
N SER A 199 10.26 -6.07 21.11
CA SER A 199 10.73 -7.45 21.20
C SER A 199 10.09 -8.35 20.12
N PRO A 200 10.82 -9.35 19.58
CA PRO A 200 10.21 -10.39 18.77
C PRO A 200 9.25 -11.22 19.63
N ALA A 201 8.23 -11.82 19.01
CA ALA A 201 7.29 -12.69 19.71
C ALA A 201 7.98 -13.92 20.33
N ASP A 202 8.99 -14.47 19.63
CA ASP A 202 9.88 -15.51 20.14
C ASP A 202 11.33 -15.23 19.71
N ARG A 203 12.31 -15.48 20.60
CA ARG A 203 13.74 -15.25 20.32
C ARG A 203 14.35 -16.32 19.40
N ARG A 204 13.77 -17.53 19.37
CA ARG A 204 14.27 -18.66 18.57
C ARG A 204 13.86 -18.53 17.11
N THR A 205 12.65 -18.05 16.87
CA THR A 205 12.13 -17.74 15.54
C THR A 205 11.61 -16.29 15.50
N PRO A 206 12.53 -15.31 15.38
CA PRO A 206 12.17 -13.90 15.49
C PRO A 206 11.55 -13.33 14.20
N THR A 207 10.64 -14.05 13.56
CA THR A 207 10.04 -13.71 12.24
C THR A 207 9.05 -12.55 12.29
N HIS A 208 8.51 -12.23 13.46
CA HIS A 208 7.49 -11.20 13.66
C HIS A 208 7.62 -10.54 15.04
N THR A 209 7.12 -9.31 15.14
CA THR A 209 7.12 -8.58 16.40
C THR A 209 6.06 -9.11 17.36
N VAL A 210 6.24 -8.85 18.64
CA VAL A 210 5.19 -9.12 19.63
C VAL A 210 3.88 -8.40 19.29
N PHE A 211 3.93 -7.18 18.74
CA PHE A 211 2.72 -6.47 18.31
C PHE A 211 1.98 -7.21 17.18
N ASP A 212 2.69 -7.67 16.15
CA ASP A 212 2.06 -8.43 15.06
C ASP A 212 1.34 -9.69 15.60
N HIS A 213 1.93 -10.37 16.59
CA HIS A 213 1.30 -11.49 17.30
C HIS A 213 0.07 -11.07 18.11
N LEU A 214 0.17 -9.98 18.90
CA LEU A 214 -0.91 -9.49 19.75
C LEU A 214 -2.14 -9.06 18.93
N TYR A 215 -1.94 -8.32 17.85
CA TYR A 215 -3.02 -7.92 16.94
C TYR A 215 -3.68 -9.14 16.26
N ALA A 216 -2.89 -10.14 15.88
CA ALA A 216 -3.39 -11.39 15.34
C ALA A 216 -4.22 -12.20 16.35
N CYS A 217 -3.82 -12.23 17.62
CA CYS A 217 -4.61 -12.84 18.69
C CYS A 217 -5.96 -12.15 18.84
N ALA A 218 -5.99 -10.82 18.83
CA ALA A 218 -7.23 -10.05 18.91
C ALA A 218 -8.18 -10.36 17.73
N THR A 219 -7.64 -10.51 16.52
CA THR A 219 -8.41 -10.95 15.36
C THR A 219 -9.05 -12.34 15.58
N ILE A 220 -8.32 -13.31 16.14
CA ILE A 220 -8.85 -14.67 16.36
C ILE A 220 -9.97 -14.72 17.41
N VAL A 221 -10.03 -13.78 18.36
CA VAL A 221 -11.13 -13.71 19.34
C VAL A 221 -12.50 -13.68 18.65
N ASN A 222 -12.61 -13.09 17.45
CA ASN A 222 -13.86 -13.10 16.68
C ASN A 222 -14.33 -14.51 16.29
N TRP A 223 -13.42 -15.47 16.11
CA TRP A 223 -13.79 -16.87 15.84
C TRP A 223 -14.01 -17.70 17.10
N LEU A 224 -13.59 -17.22 18.27
CA LEU A 224 -13.76 -17.93 19.54
C LEU A 224 -14.97 -17.45 20.34
N CYS A 225 -15.54 -16.29 19.98
CA CYS A 225 -16.52 -15.60 20.82
C CYS A 225 -17.84 -16.36 20.98
N SER A 226 -18.31 -17.10 19.98
CA SER A 226 -19.62 -17.79 20.06
C SER A 226 -19.63 -18.85 21.17
N ASP A 227 -18.61 -19.72 21.22
CA ASP A 227 -18.49 -20.72 22.28
C ASP A 227 -18.21 -20.08 23.65
N ALA A 228 -17.47 -18.97 23.68
CA ALA A 228 -17.21 -18.21 24.91
C ALA A 228 -18.48 -17.55 25.49
N ILE A 229 -19.32 -16.95 24.64
CA ILE A 229 -20.63 -16.39 25.01
C ILE A 229 -21.52 -17.51 25.57
N ALA A 230 -21.49 -18.69 24.95
CA ALA A 230 -22.20 -19.87 25.42
C ALA A 230 -21.58 -20.52 26.68
N SER A 231 -20.52 -19.94 27.26
CA SER A 231 -19.81 -20.46 28.44
C SER A 231 -19.29 -21.91 28.28
N ARG A 232 -18.90 -22.31 27.06
CA ARG A 232 -18.35 -23.65 26.82
C ARG A 232 -16.91 -23.72 27.32
N GLU A 233 -16.53 -24.86 27.91
CA GLU A 233 -15.16 -25.07 28.41
C GLU A 233 -14.15 -25.29 27.27
N GLU A 234 -14.53 -26.06 26.26
CA GLU A 234 -13.74 -26.25 25.04
C GLU A 234 -14.19 -25.27 23.96
N LEU A 235 -13.29 -24.35 23.59
CA LEU A 235 -13.54 -23.37 22.54
C LEU A 235 -13.08 -23.93 21.19
N SER A 236 -13.96 -23.90 20.20
CA SER A 236 -13.59 -24.21 18.82
C SER A 236 -13.75 -22.96 17.94
N PRO A 237 -12.86 -22.73 16.97
CA PRO A 237 -13.04 -21.62 16.04
C PRO A 237 -14.31 -21.81 15.21
N ARG A 238 -15.23 -20.85 15.31
CA ARG A 238 -16.42 -20.71 14.49
C ARG A 238 -16.55 -19.27 14.02
N GLY A 239 -16.65 -19.04 12.71
CA GLY A 239 -16.82 -17.69 12.18
C GLY A 239 -16.69 -17.61 10.68
N LEU A 240 -16.59 -16.39 10.17
CA LEU A 240 -16.65 -16.11 8.74
C LEU A 240 -15.35 -15.49 8.26
N LEU A 241 -14.87 -15.93 7.10
CA LEU A 241 -13.83 -15.26 6.34
C LEU A 241 -14.45 -14.66 5.08
N VAL A 242 -14.37 -13.35 4.92
CA VAL A 242 -15.11 -12.62 3.89
C VAL A 242 -14.15 -11.83 3.02
N ARG A 243 -14.28 -11.98 1.69
CA ARG A 243 -13.58 -11.16 0.68
C ARG A 243 -14.59 -10.31 -0.06
N ILE A 244 -14.38 -9.00 -0.06
CA ILE A 244 -15.15 -8.02 -0.83
C ILE A 244 -14.24 -7.48 -1.93
N ASP A 245 -14.70 -7.41 -3.17
CA ASP A 245 -13.95 -6.91 -4.33
C ASP A 245 -14.82 -5.97 -5.18
N LEU A 246 -14.31 -4.76 -5.47
CA LEU A 246 -14.92 -3.84 -6.42
C LEU A 246 -14.33 -4.05 -7.82
N ALA A 247 -15.08 -4.75 -8.67
CA ALA A 247 -14.66 -5.08 -10.01
C ALA A 247 -14.73 -3.90 -10.99
N GLY A 248 -13.87 -3.91 -12.00
CA GLY A 248 -13.85 -2.91 -13.08
C GLY A 248 -13.06 -1.63 -12.74
N ILE A 249 -12.32 -1.61 -11.64
CA ILE A 249 -11.62 -0.40 -11.18
C ILE A 249 -10.66 0.21 -12.21
N GLN A 250 -9.93 -0.62 -12.96
CA GLN A 250 -8.94 -0.15 -13.94
C GLN A 250 -9.60 0.48 -15.18
N ASP A 251 -10.72 -0.08 -15.63
CA ASP A 251 -11.55 0.51 -16.68
C ASP A 251 -12.16 1.83 -16.20
N PHE A 252 -12.64 1.87 -14.96
CA PHE A 252 -13.22 3.07 -14.37
C PHE A 252 -12.18 4.19 -14.22
N ILE A 253 -10.97 3.90 -13.74
CA ILE A 253 -9.87 4.88 -13.65
C ILE A 253 -9.43 5.34 -15.05
N SER A 254 -9.31 4.43 -16.02
CA SER A 254 -8.87 4.76 -17.38
C SER A 254 -9.89 5.59 -18.15
N ALA A 255 -11.17 5.51 -17.80
CA ALA A 255 -12.23 6.40 -18.29
C ALA A 255 -12.11 7.81 -17.65
N SER A 256 -11.00 8.48 -17.94
CA SER A 256 -10.62 9.79 -17.39
C SER A 256 -9.93 10.63 -18.45
N ARG A 257 -10.38 11.88 -18.62
CA ARG A 257 -9.76 12.84 -19.54
C ARG A 257 -8.89 13.86 -18.81
N LYS A 258 -9.26 14.21 -17.57
CA LYS A 258 -8.53 15.13 -16.70
C LYS A 258 -8.02 14.42 -15.44
N LEU A 259 -6.93 14.90 -14.84
CA LEU A 259 -6.35 14.29 -13.62
C LEU A 259 -7.35 14.20 -12.46
N ARG A 260 -8.26 15.16 -12.35
CA ARG A 260 -9.37 15.16 -11.38
C ARG A 260 -10.28 13.93 -11.52
N ASP A 261 -10.52 13.50 -12.76
CA ASP A 261 -11.36 12.34 -13.06
C ASP A 261 -10.66 11.07 -12.58
N ALA A 262 -9.37 10.94 -12.90
CA ALA A 262 -8.55 9.78 -12.53
C ALA A 262 -8.41 9.67 -11.01
N TRP A 263 -8.11 10.77 -10.34
CA TRP A 263 -8.01 10.82 -8.87
C TRP A 263 -9.35 10.52 -8.20
N PHE A 264 -10.46 11.11 -8.65
CA PHE A 264 -11.75 10.84 -8.02
C PHE A 264 -12.16 9.39 -8.24
N SER A 265 -11.87 8.81 -9.41
CA SER A 265 -12.18 7.41 -9.71
C SER A 265 -11.52 6.44 -8.72
N SER A 266 -10.24 6.65 -8.43
CA SER A 266 -9.51 5.82 -7.47
C SER A 266 -9.92 6.12 -6.03
N TRP A 267 -9.99 7.39 -5.65
CA TRP A 267 -10.35 7.80 -4.30
C TRP A 267 -11.76 7.34 -3.92
N LEU A 268 -12.72 7.46 -4.84
CA LEU A 268 -14.09 6.98 -4.66
C LEU A 268 -14.12 5.48 -4.36
N ALA A 269 -13.33 4.67 -5.05
CA ALA A 269 -13.30 3.22 -4.81
C ALA A 269 -12.80 2.88 -3.40
N SER A 270 -11.70 3.51 -2.96
CA SER A 270 -11.19 3.36 -1.59
C SER A 270 -12.20 3.85 -0.55
N ALA A 271 -12.85 4.98 -0.79
CA ALA A 271 -13.81 5.57 0.13
C ALA A 271 -15.12 4.75 0.22
N LEU A 272 -15.65 4.28 -0.92
CA LEU A 272 -16.85 3.45 -0.96
C LEU A 272 -16.65 2.13 -0.21
N ILE A 273 -15.56 1.40 -0.50
CA ILE A 273 -15.34 0.10 0.15
C ILE A 273 -15.15 0.26 1.66
N PHE A 274 -14.43 1.30 2.10
CA PHE A 274 -14.27 1.59 3.53
C PHE A 274 -15.58 2.00 4.17
N LYS A 275 -16.38 2.82 3.48
CA LYS A 275 -17.69 3.26 3.97
C LYS A 275 -18.66 2.09 4.12
N THR A 276 -18.66 1.15 3.19
CA THR A 276 -19.48 -0.07 3.25
C THR A 276 -19.18 -0.92 4.48
N ILE A 277 -17.92 -0.99 4.91
CA ILE A 277 -17.50 -1.80 6.06
C ILE A 277 -17.35 -0.99 7.36
N GLU A 278 -17.56 0.33 7.33
CA GLU A 278 -17.34 1.25 8.47
C GLU A 278 -18.14 0.80 9.70
N GLU A 279 -19.38 0.35 9.51
CA GLU A 279 -20.26 -0.10 10.59
C GLU A 279 -19.74 -1.40 11.23
N LEU A 280 -19.29 -2.37 10.42
CA LEU A 280 -18.64 -3.59 10.91
C LEU A 280 -17.43 -3.23 11.78
N VAL A 281 -16.59 -2.32 11.28
CA VAL A 281 -15.38 -1.87 11.99
C VAL A 281 -15.74 -1.19 13.32
N LYS A 282 -16.76 -0.33 13.39
CA LYS A 282 -17.18 0.36 14.63
C LYS A 282 -17.80 -0.57 15.67
N HIS A 283 -18.60 -1.54 15.24
CA HIS A 283 -19.35 -2.40 16.15
C HIS A 283 -18.52 -3.57 16.66
N ILE A 284 -17.72 -4.18 15.77
CA ILE A 284 -16.97 -5.39 16.06
C ILE A 284 -15.54 -5.04 16.49
N GLY A 285 -14.92 -4.05 15.85
CA GLY A 285 -13.55 -3.61 16.10
C GLY A 285 -12.69 -3.54 14.84
N PRO A 286 -11.55 -2.82 14.89
CA PRO A 286 -10.63 -2.69 13.75
C PRO A 286 -9.85 -3.97 13.42
N ASP A 287 -9.74 -4.89 14.39
CA ASP A 287 -9.01 -6.16 14.26
C ASP A 287 -9.63 -7.14 13.25
N ILE A 288 -10.85 -6.88 12.78
CA ILE A 288 -11.48 -7.67 11.70
C ILE A 288 -10.81 -7.46 10.34
N LEU A 289 -10.05 -6.37 10.17
CA LEU A 289 -9.42 -5.99 8.91
C LEU A 289 -8.09 -6.76 8.71
N ILE A 290 -8.13 -7.85 7.95
CA ILE A 290 -6.92 -8.61 7.57
C ILE A 290 -6.16 -7.85 6.49
N ARG A 291 -6.84 -7.49 5.40
CA ARG A 291 -6.25 -6.79 4.25
C ARG A 291 -7.23 -5.74 3.70
N PRO A 292 -6.86 -4.45 3.64
CA PRO A 292 -5.68 -3.86 4.28
C PRO A 292 -5.86 -3.81 5.79
N THR A 293 -4.77 -3.81 6.56
CA THR A 293 -4.80 -3.62 8.01
C THR A 293 -5.33 -2.23 8.39
N ALA A 294 -5.92 -2.10 9.59
CA ALA A 294 -6.27 -0.82 10.18
C ALA A 294 -5.04 -0.03 10.67
N ARG A 295 -3.94 -0.74 10.99
CA ARG A 295 -2.68 -0.12 11.43
C ARG A 295 -2.11 0.74 10.31
N HIS A 296 -1.66 1.95 10.66
CA HIS A 296 -1.15 2.94 9.69
C HIS A 296 -2.14 3.37 8.59
N ASN A 297 -3.44 3.06 8.70
CA ASN A 297 -4.40 3.34 7.63
C ASN A 297 -5.04 4.74 7.78
N PRO A 298 -4.79 5.70 6.87
CA PRO A 298 -5.31 7.06 6.98
C PRO A 298 -6.85 7.15 7.09
N PHE A 299 -7.60 6.27 6.43
CA PHE A 299 -9.07 6.26 6.51
C PHE A 299 -9.55 5.85 7.90
N TYR A 300 -8.89 4.86 8.50
CA TYR A 300 -9.18 4.42 9.86
C TYR A 300 -8.85 5.50 10.90
N TYR A 301 -7.67 6.12 10.82
CA TYR A 301 -7.33 7.23 11.73
C TYR A 301 -8.26 8.43 11.55
N ASN A 302 -8.66 8.75 10.31
CA ASN A 302 -9.67 9.79 10.07
C ASN A 302 -11.03 9.43 10.70
N LEU A 303 -11.47 8.18 10.58
CA LEU A 303 -12.70 7.70 11.22
C LEU A 303 -12.66 7.95 12.73
N LEU A 304 -11.56 7.61 13.39
CA LEU A 304 -11.38 7.84 14.82
C LEU A 304 -11.41 9.33 15.16
N LEU A 305 -10.68 10.17 14.41
CA LEU A 305 -10.66 11.62 14.64
C LEU A 305 -12.06 12.25 14.47
N GLN A 306 -12.87 11.80 13.51
CA GLN A 306 -14.25 12.29 13.39
C GLN A 306 -15.14 11.76 14.51
N TRP A 307 -14.94 10.51 14.95
CA TRP A 307 -15.69 9.95 16.06
C TRP A 307 -15.41 10.72 17.37
N LEU A 308 -14.16 11.10 17.62
CA LEU A 308 -13.79 11.90 18.80
C LEU A 308 -14.41 13.30 18.82
N LYS A 309 -14.65 13.92 17.66
CA LYS A 309 -15.31 15.24 17.62
C LYS A 309 -16.76 15.21 18.10
N GLY A 310 -17.42 14.05 17.97
CA GLY A 310 -18.79 13.84 18.45
C GLY A 310 -18.87 13.51 19.94
N GLU A 311 -17.74 13.35 20.62
CA GLU A 311 -17.64 12.89 22.01
C GLU A 311 -16.92 13.97 22.84
N ASN A 312 -17.24 14.09 24.14
CA ASN A 312 -16.62 15.09 25.02
C ASN A 312 -15.24 14.62 25.51
N VAL A 313 -14.27 14.56 24.60
CA VAL A 313 -12.93 13.99 24.81
C VAL A 313 -11.90 15.09 25.09
N PRO A 314 -10.99 14.94 26.08
CA PRO A 314 -9.91 15.90 26.35
C PRO A 314 -9.08 16.23 25.10
N LYS A 315 -8.72 17.51 24.96
CA LYS A 315 -7.99 18.03 23.78
C LYS A 315 -6.60 17.38 23.62
N GLU A 316 -6.01 16.97 24.74
CA GLU A 316 -4.70 16.32 24.81
C GLU A 316 -4.71 15.00 24.03
N VAL A 317 -5.74 14.18 24.22
CA VAL A 317 -5.87 12.88 23.54
C VAL A 317 -6.16 13.06 22.05
N GLN A 318 -6.96 14.07 21.69
CA GLN A 318 -7.18 14.40 20.28
C GLN A 318 -5.87 14.83 19.60
N LYS A 319 -5.04 15.60 20.29
CA LYS A 319 -3.72 16.04 19.81
C LYS A 319 -2.78 14.84 19.65
N GLU A 320 -2.70 13.94 20.64
CA GLU A 320 -1.87 12.73 20.57
C GLU A 320 -2.27 11.84 19.39
N LEU A 321 -3.57 11.56 19.22
CA LEU A 321 -4.05 10.76 18.08
C LEU A 321 -3.73 11.43 16.75
N LYS A 322 -3.87 12.75 16.66
CA LYS A 322 -3.56 13.51 15.45
C LYS A 322 -2.07 13.45 15.11
N GLU A 323 -1.18 13.66 16.09
CA GLU A 323 0.27 13.56 15.90
C GLU A 323 0.68 12.16 15.41
N ILE A 324 0.07 11.11 15.97
CA ILE A 324 0.31 9.73 15.54
C ILE A 324 -0.26 9.45 14.16
N ALA A 325 -1.44 9.96 13.85
CA ALA A 325 -2.03 9.81 12.52
C ALA A 325 -1.17 10.49 11.44
N GLU A 326 -0.63 11.68 11.73
CA GLU A 326 0.29 12.40 10.85
C GLU A 326 1.62 11.63 10.68
N LYS A 327 2.23 11.18 11.78
CA LYS A 327 3.56 10.55 11.77
C LYS A 327 3.58 9.11 11.25
N TYR A 328 2.61 8.28 11.66
CA TYR A 328 2.59 6.84 11.37
C TYR A 328 1.61 6.44 10.27
N ALA A 329 0.55 7.22 10.02
CA ALA A 329 -0.43 6.93 8.97
C ALA A 329 -0.35 7.91 7.79
N GLY A 330 0.53 8.92 7.82
CA GLY A 330 0.62 9.93 6.77
C GLY A 330 -0.68 10.73 6.57
N LEU A 331 -1.54 10.77 7.58
CA LEU A 331 -2.82 11.49 7.53
C LEU A 331 -2.56 12.98 7.77
N GLU A 332 -2.79 13.81 6.76
CA GLU A 332 -2.75 15.26 6.92
C GLU A 332 -4.07 15.78 7.54
N LYS A 333 -4.88 16.51 6.75
CA LYS A 333 -6.18 17.03 7.20
C LYS A 333 -7.31 16.01 7.07
N TRP A 334 -7.23 15.15 6.04
CA TRP A 334 -8.22 14.15 5.67
C TRP A 334 -7.57 13.13 4.70
N PRO A 335 -8.14 11.94 4.49
CA PRO A 335 -7.51 10.89 3.68
C PRO A 335 -7.65 11.20 2.18
N LYS A 336 -6.67 11.93 1.62
CA LYS A 336 -6.71 12.43 0.23
C LYS A 336 -6.24 11.41 -0.82
N TYR A 337 -5.53 10.37 -0.40
CA TYR A 337 -4.96 9.37 -1.30
C TYR A 337 -5.78 8.09 -1.28
N ALA A 338 -5.96 7.49 -2.45
CA ALA A 338 -6.61 6.19 -2.57
C ALA A 338 -5.62 5.09 -2.15
N ILE A 339 -5.64 4.75 -0.85
CA ILE A 339 -4.73 3.78 -0.22
C ILE A 339 -5.37 2.42 0.05
N ILE A 340 -6.70 2.40 0.18
CA ILE A 340 -7.43 1.16 0.40
C ILE A 340 -7.61 0.47 -0.95
N PRO A 341 -7.12 -0.76 -1.13
CA PRO A 341 -7.33 -1.51 -2.36
C PRO A 341 -8.81 -1.78 -2.59
N ALA A 342 -9.16 -2.04 -3.86
CA ALA A 342 -10.52 -2.43 -4.23
C ALA A 342 -10.94 -3.80 -3.67
N THR A 343 -9.99 -4.58 -3.13
CA THR A 343 -10.25 -5.88 -2.48
C THR A 343 -9.96 -5.78 -0.99
N VAL A 344 -10.93 -6.15 -0.15
CA VAL A 344 -10.80 -6.21 1.31
C VAL A 344 -11.08 -7.62 1.82
N ASP A 345 -10.26 -8.10 2.73
CA ASP A 345 -10.43 -9.37 3.45
C ASP A 345 -10.74 -9.11 4.93
N LEU A 346 -11.83 -9.70 5.41
CA LEU A 346 -12.34 -9.56 6.78
C LEU A 346 -12.40 -10.92 7.48
N LEU A 347 -12.09 -10.93 8.78
CA LEU A 347 -12.37 -12.05 9.68
C LEU A 347 -13.46 -11.63 10.66
N LEU A 348 -14.63 -12.25 10.54
CA LEU A 348 -15.83 -11.89 11.26
C LEU A 348 -16.30 -13.01 12.19
N PRO A 349 -17.06 -12.66 13.26
CA PRO A 349 -17.74 -13.66 14.08
C PRO A 349 -18.86 -14.36 13.30
N PRO A 350 -19.39 -15.48 13.82
CA PRO A 350 -20.46 -16.23 13.16
C PRO A 350 -21.79 -15.44 13.13
N TYR A 351 -22.72 -15.87 12.28
CA TYR A 351 -23.96 -15.15 11.96
C TYR A 351 -24.83 -14.79 13.17
N ASP A 352 -24.92 -15.67 14.16
CA ASP A 352 -25.65 -15.48 15.42
C ASP A 352 -25.09 -14.30 16.22
N VAL A 353 -23.76 -14.23 16.34
CA VAL A 353 -23.07 -13.15 17.05
C VAL A 353 -23.10 -11.87 16.22
N LEU A 354 -22.82 -11.97 14.92
CA LEU A 354 -22.82 -10.83 14.00
C LEU A 354 -24.17 -10.10 13.97
N SER A 355 -25.27 -10.86 13.91
CA SER A 355 -26.64 -10.34 13.99
C SER A 355 -26.88 -9.53 15.26
N GLN A 356 -26.45 -10.04 16.42
CA GLN A 356 -26.61 -9.36 17.70
C GLN A 356 -25.74 -8.10 17.81
N LEU A 357 -24.51 -8.11 17.26
CA LEU A 357 -23.62 -6.95 17.26
C LEU A 357 -24.15 -5.78 16.42
N LEU A 358 -24.79 -6.10 15.29
CA LEU A 358 -25.35 -5.11 14.36
C LEU A 358 -26.81 -4.77 14.68
N GLY A 359 -27.50 -5.57 15.49
CA GLY A 359 -28.94 -5.42 15.71
C GLY A 359 -29.77 -5.73 14.46
N LEU A 360 -29.30 -6.67 13.63
CA LEU A 360 -29.90 -7.07 12.35
C LEU A 360 -30.21 -8.58 12.35
N GLN A 361 -31.08 -9.02 11.45
CA GLN A 361 -31.35 -10.45 11.24
C GLN A 361 -30.52 -10.99 10.08
N ILE A 362 -29.31 -11.49 10.35
CA ILE A 362 -28.41 -12.08 9.35
C ILE A 362 -28.27 -13.57 9.67
N ARG A 363 -28.93 -14.44 8.90
CA ARG A 363 -28.97 -15.89 9.20
C ARG A 363 -28.03 -16.71 8.34
N ASN A 364 -27.69 -16.23 7.15
CA ASN A 364 -26.91 -16.97 6.17
C ASN A 364 -26.08 -16.03 5.26
N ASN A 365 -25.37 -16.63 4.29
CA ASN A 365 -24.56 -15.90 3.31
C ASN A 365 -25.39 -14.87 2.52
N GLU A 366 -26.59 -15.23 2.08
CA GLU A 366 -27.44 -14.38 1.24
C GLU A 366 -27.89 -13.11 1.98
N ASP A 367 -28.31 -13.25 3.23
CA ASP A 367 -28.68 -12.12 4.10
C ASP A 367 -27.52 -11.14 4.27
N PHE A 368 -26.31 -11.66 4.49
CA PHE A 368 -25.13 -10.83 4.71
C PHE A 368 -24.67 -10.14 3.42
N ILE A 369 -24.71 -10.85 2.30
CA ILE A 369 -24.41 -10.29 0.97
C ILE A 369 -25.40 -9.16 0.68
N ARG A 370 -26.71 -9.39 0.89
CA ARG A 370 -27.75 -8.37 0.71
C ARG A 370 -27.48 -7.14 1.58
N TYR A 371 -27.17 -7.32 2.87
CA TYR A 371 -26.81 -6.21 3.77
C TYR A 371 -25.64 -5.38 3.21
N LEU A 372 -24.56 -6.02 2.76
CA LEU A 372 -23.41 -5.31 2.19
C LEU A 372 -23.79 -4.58 0.90
N HIS A 373 -24.57 -5.20 0.02
CA HIS A 373 -25.02 -4.62 -1.24
C HIS A 373 -25.93 -3.41 -0.99
N GLU A 374 -26.88 -3.51 -0.08
CA GLU A 374 -27.74 -2.39 0.32
C GLU A 374 -26.93 -1.23 0.85
N LYS A 375 -25.95 -1.47 1.74
CA LYS A 375 -25.07 -0.41 2.25
C LYS A 375 -24.26 0.26 1.14
N TYR A 376 -23.69 -0.53 0.24
CA TYR A 376 -22.92 -0.04 -0.90
C TYR A 376 -23.78 0.79 -1.87
N THR A 377 -24.94 0.26 -2.28
CA THR A 377 -25.87 0.94 -3.19
C THR A 377 -26.47 2.19 -2.56
N ASN A 378 -26.86 2.16 -1.28
CA ASN A 378 -27.36 3.34 -0.58
C ASN A 378 -26.30 4.44 -0.49
N CYS A 379 -25.03 4.08 -0.28
CA CYS A 379 -23.94 5.04 -0.30
C CYS A 379 -23.78 5.70 -1.68
N TRP A 380 -23.79 4.89 -2.75
CA TRP A 380 -23.74 5.40 -4.12
C TRP A 380 -24.94 6.32 -4.44
N LYS A 381 -26.16 5.91 -4.07
CA LYS A 381 -27.38 6.69 -4.27
C LYS A 381 -27.27 8.09 -3.67
N LYS A 382 -26.78 8.20 -2.43
CA LYS A 382 -26.55 9.50 -1.78
C LYS A 382 -25.54 10.36 -2.54
N ILE A 383 -24.49 9.78 -3.12
CA ILE A 383 -23.54 10.52 -3.95
C ILE A 383 -24.24 11.09 -5.18
N VAL A 384 -25.03 10.27 -5.87
CA VAL A 384 -25.80 10.72 -7.04
C VAL A 384 -26.77 11.83 -6.65
N GLU A 385 -27.47 11.70 -5.52
CA GLU A 385 -28.37 12.74 -5.00
C GLU A 385 -27.65 14.05 -4.67
N GLU A 386 -26.46 14.00 -4.07
CA GLU A 386 -25.64 15.20 -3.81
C GLU A 386 -25.15 15.84 -5.11
N VAL A 387 -24.82 15.05 -6.13
CA VAL A 387 -24.46 15.56 -7.47
C VAL A 387 -25.66 16.22 -8.13
N LEU A 388 -26.84 15.60 -8.11
CA LEU A 388 -28.07 16.17 -8.66
C LEU A 388 -28.47 17.47 -7.93
N ARG A 389 -28.35 17.50 -6.60
CA ARG A 389 -28.53 18.74 -5.81
C ARG A 389 -27.48 19.79 -6.16
N GLY A 390 -26.25 19.36 -6.42
CA GLY A 390 -25.16 20.18 -6.91
C GLY A 390 -25.43 20.82 -8.26
N MET A 391 -25.95 20.05 -9.22
CA MET A 391 -26.36 20.52 -10.54
C MET A 391 -27.39 21.66 -10.42
N LYS A 392 -28.40 21.51 -9.56
CA LYS A 392 -29.38 22.58 -9.26
C LYS A 392 -28.76 23.88 -8.71
N ARG A 393 -27.66 23.78 -7.97
CA ARG A 393 -26.93 24.97 -7.49
C ARG A 393 -26.16 25.63 -8.62
N LEU A 394 -25.63 24.84 -9.56
CA LEU A 394 -24.92 25.33 -10.74
C LEU A 394 -25.87 25.97 -11.76
N GLU A 395 -27.13 25.52 -11.85
CA GLU A 395 -28.19 26.13 -12.68
C GLU A 395 -28.39 27.63 -12.38
N ARG A 396 -28.11 28.07 -11.14
CA ARG A 396 -28.23 29.48 -10.72
C ARG A 396 -27.17 30.40 -11.35
N LEU A 397 -26.23 29.85 -12.11
CA LEU A 397 -25.19 30.60 -12.83
C LEU A 397 -25.67 31.21 -14.15
N GLY A 398 -26.88 30.88 -14.62
CA GLY A 398 -27.47 31.41 -15.86
C GLY A 398 -26.87 30.82 -17.15
N GLY A 399 -27.46 31.16 -18.31
CA GLY A 399 -27.00 30.71 -19.64
C GLY A 399 -27.62 29.41 -20.17
N LYS A 400 -27.25 29.01 -21.40
CA LYS A 400 -27.77 27.80 -22.08
C LYS A 400 -27.35 26.49 -21.39
N ILE A 401 -26.26 26.47 -20.60
CA ILE A 401 -25.85 25.28 -19.83
C ILE A 401 -26.90 24.83 -18.81
N ARG A 402 -27.76 25.74 -18.35
CA ARG A 402 -28.82 25.40 -17.38
C ARG A 402 -29.78 24.37 -17.96
N GLU A 403 -30.28 24.61 -19.17
CA GLU A 403 -31.20 23.70 -19.86
C GLU A 403 -30.55 22.33 -20.11
N GLU A 404 -29.28 22.33 -20.50
CA GLU A 404 -28.52 21.10 -20.73
C GLU A 404 -28.28 20.31 -19.43
N MET A 405 -28.04 20.99 -18.30
CA MET A 405 -27.92 20.33 -16.99
C MET A 405 -29.25 19.76 -16.50
N GLU A 406 -30.37 20.48 -16.70
CA GLU A 406 -31.72 19.99 -16.36
C GLU A 406 -32.07 18.74 -17.20
N LYS A 407 -31.81 18.76 -18.51
CA LYS A 407 -31.96 17.60 -19.40
C LYS A 407 -31.07 16.42 -18.96
N ALA A 408 -29.81 16.69 -18.65
CA ALA A 408 -28.88 15.67 -18.16
C ALA A 408 -29.36 15.03 -16.85
N ALA A 409 -29.87 15.84 -15.91
CA ALA A 409 -30.43 15.36 -14.65
C ALA A 409 -31.65 14.45 -14.85
N LYS A 410 -32.51 14.75 -15.84
CA LYS A 410 -33.65 13.90 -16.20
C LYS A 410 -33.18 12.55 -16.78
N LYS A 411 -32.27 12.59 -17.77
CA LYS A 411 -31.70 11.38 -18.39
C LYS A 411 -30.99 10.48 -17.36
N LEU A 412 -30.27 11.08 -16.41
CA LEU A 412 -29.62 10.35 -15.30
C LEU A 412 -30.62 9.49 -14.50
N ARG A 413 -31.84 10.00 -14.27
CA ARG A 413 -32.90 9.26 -13.58
C ARG A 413 -33.52 8.18 -14.44
N GLU A 414 -33.83 8.51 -15.71
CA GLU A 414 -34.41 7.55 -16.67
C GLU A 414 -33.51 6.31 -16.85
N TYR A 415 -32.20 6.50 -16.86
CA TYR A 415 -31.23 5.42 -17.04
C TYR A 415 -31.07 4.53 -15.79
N GLY A 416 -31.66 4.89 -14.65
CA GLY A 416 -31.69 4.05 -13.44
C GLY A 416 -30.35 3.95 -12.70
N ILE A 417 -29.56 5.02 -12.69
CA ILE A 417 -28.13 4.97 -12.32
C ILE A 417 -27.94 5.11 -10.81
N GLU A 418 -28.93 5.67 -10.12
CA GLU A 418 -28.96 5.82 -8.66
C GLU A 418 -28.84 4.47 -7.94
N GLU A 419 -29.36 3.39 -8.53
CA GLU A 419 -29.34 2.04 -7.97
C GLU A 419 -28.20 1.18 -8.51
N ASN A 420 -27.46 1.69 -9.51
CA ASN A 420 -26.46 0.92 -10.26
C ASN A 420 -25.08 1.59 -10.20
N PRO A 421 -24.28 1.29 -9.16
CA PRO A 421 -22.93 1.81 -9.01
C PRO A 421 -22.00 1.43 -10.18
N PRO A 422 -21.00 2.27 -10.52
CA PRO A 422 -20.07 2.02 -11.62
C PRO A 422 -19.05 0.91 -11.34
N LEU A 423 -18.95 0.42 -10.10
CA LEU A 423 -18.08 -0.68 -9.72
C LEU A 423 -18.96 -1.79 -9.14
N ILE A 424 -18.82 -3.01 -9.69
CA ILE A 424 -19.64 -4.14 -9.25
C ILE A 424 -18.97 -4.77 -8.03
N MET A 425 -19.70 -4.83 -6.91
CA MET A 425 -19.23 -5.49 -5.72
C MET A 425 -19.40 -7.01 -5.84
N ARG A 426 -18.34 -7.75 -5.51
CA ARG A 426 -18.31 -9.20 -5.41
C ARG A 426 -17.99 -9.57 -3.98
N VAL A 427 -18.74 -10.52 -3.42
CA VAL A 427 -18.54 -10.99 -2.05
C VAL A 427 -18.34 -12.50 -2.08
N VAL A 428 -17.27 -12.97 -1.44
CA VAL A 428 -17.00 -14.38 -1.20
C VAL A 428 -16.95 -14.60 0.30
N ILE A 429 -17.66 -15.61 0.78
CA ILE A 429 -17.72 -15.97 2.19
C ILE A 429 -17.30 -17.43 2.32
N VAL A 430 -16.48 -17.71 3.33
CA VAL A 430 -16.18 -19.06 3.80
C VAL A 430 -16.53 -19.14 5.28
N SER A 431 -17.41 -20.06 5.64
CA SER A 431 -17.85 -20.35 6.99
C SER A 431 -16.98 -21.45 7.60
N VAL A 432 -16.40 -21.18 8.75
CA VAL A 432 -15.57 -22.12 9.50
C VAL A 432 -16.35 -22.61 10.72
N PRO A 433 -16.46 -23.94 10.96
CA PRO A 433 -15.89 -25.05 10.18
C PRO A 433 -16.81 -25.60 9.08
N GLU A 434 -17.98 -25.00 8.84
CA GLU A 434 -19.05 -25.55 8.00
C GLU A 434 -18.57 -25.88 6.57
N ASP A 435 -17.76 -25.01 5.96
CA ASP A 435 -17.25 -25.19 4.60
C ASP A 435 -15.96 -26.04 4.54
N LEU A 436 -15.43 -26.49 5.68
CA LEU A 436 -14.22 -27.35 5.74
C LEU A 436 -14.59 -28.84 5.59
N SER A 437 -13.72 -29.59 4.91
CA SER A 437 -13.89 -31.05 4.72
C SER A 437 -13.72 -31.83 6.04
N PRO A 438 -14.23 -33.07 6.14
CA PRO A 438 -14.09 -33.88 7.35
C PRO A 438 -12.63 -34.07 7.81
N GLU A 439 -11.69 -34.20 6.89
CA GLU A 439 -10.25 -34.30 7.16
C GLU A 439 -9.67 -32.99 7.68
N GLU A 440 -10.05 -31.86 7.06
CA GLU A 440 -9.64 -30.52 7.48
C GLU A 440 -10.13 -30.19 8.90
N ARG A 441 -11.35 -30.62 9.26
CA ARG A 441 -11.95 -30.44 10.59
C ARG A 441 -11.19 -31.14 11.72
N LYS A 442 -10.38 -32.16 11.42
CA LYS A 442 -9.53 -32.81 12.42
C LYS A 442 -8.35 -31.92 12.86
N GLN A 443 -7.98 -30.92 12.07
CA GLN A 443 -6.80 -30.09 12.28
C GLN A 443 -7.19 -28.63 12.60
N LYS A 444 -7.78 -28.39 13.78
CA LYS A 444 -8.25 -27.07 14.25
C LYS A 444 -7.24 -25.93 14.05
N ARG A 445 -5.94 -26.21 14.26
CA ARG A 445 -4.85 -25.23 14.11
C ARG A 445 -4.69 -24.68 12.67
N LEU A 446 -5.11 -25.44 11.67
CA LEU A 446 -5.01 -25.10 10.25
C LEU A 446 -6.30 -24.51 9.68
N TYR A 447 -7.35 -24.31 10.49
CA TYR A 447 -8.63 -23.78 10.02
C TYR A 447 -8.49 -22.46 9.26
N TYR A 448 -7.64 -21.55 9.75
CA TYR A 448 -7.39 -20.28 9.07
C TYR A 448 -6.76 -20.47 7.69
N ASP A 449 -5.74 -21.33 7.59
CA ASP A 449 -5.07 -21.66 6.34
C ASP A 449 -6.05 -22.26 5.32
N TYR A 450 -6.82 -23.24 5.76
CA TYR A 450 -7.80 -23.94 4.93
C TYR A 450 -8.90 -23.00 4.44
N ALA A 451 -9.45 -22.18 5.34
CA ALA A 451 -10.47 -21.19 4.99
C ALA A 451 -9.93 -20.16 3.99
N PHE A 452 -8.70 -19.68 4.17
CA PHE A 452 -8.11 -18.69 3.28
C PHE A 452 -7.79 -19.27 1.89
N ARG A 453 -7.37 -20.54 1.80
CA ARG A 453 -7.20 -21.24 0.51
C ARG A 453 -8.53 -21.33 -0.23
N LYS A 454 -9.59 -21.83 0.43
CA LYS A 454 -10.93 -21.92 -0.16
C LYS A 454 -11.47 -20.56 -0.59
N LEU A 455 -11.27 -19.52 0.23
CA LEU A 455 -11.64 -18.15 -0.12
C LEU A 455 -10.94 -17.70 -1.42
N ASN A 456 -9.66 -18.02 -1.56
CA ASN A 456 -8.88 -17.67 -2.75
C ASN A 456 -9.33 -18.45 -4.00
N GLU A 457 -9.62 -19.74 -3.85
CA GLU A 457 -10.15 -20.60 -4.93
C GLU A 457 -11.52 -20.12 -5.41
N ASN A 458 -12.47 -19.92 -4.50
CA ASN A 458 -13.80 -19.41 -4.79
C ASN A 458 -13.73 -18.04 -5.48
N PHE A 459 -12.82 -17.18 -5.03
CA PHE A 459 -12.62 -15.86 -5.64
C PHE A 459 -12.03 -15.92 -7.05
N LYS A 460 -11.10 -16.86 -7.32
CA LYS A 460 -10.57 -17.06 -8.67
C LYS A 460 -11.68 -17.45 -9.65
N SER A 461 -12.60 -18.31 -9.24
CA SER A 461 -13.75 -18.71 -10.05
C SER A 461 -14.67 -17.53 -10.39
N LEU A 462 -15.00 -16.69 -9.40
CA LEU A 462 -15.82 -15.48 -9.65
C LEU A 462 -15.14 -14.46 -10.55
N LYS A 463 -13.81 -14.37 -10.52
CA LYS A 463 -13.04 -13.43 -11.34
C LYS A 463 -13.11 -13.70 -12.84
N LEU A 464 -13.50 -14.91 -13.26
CA LEU A 464 -13.69 -15.28 -14.67
C LEU A 464 -14.83 -14.49 -15.32
N PHE A 465 -15.87 -14.17 -14.56
CA PHE A 465 -17.01 -13.38 -15.05
C PHE A 465 -16.66 -11.90 -15.05
N LYS A 466 -16.72 -11.24 -16.21
CA LYS A 466 -16.56 -9.78 -16.34
C LYS A 466 -17.86 -9.16 -16.81
N ILE A 467 -18.64 -8.68 -15.87
CA ILE A 467 -19.90 -7.98 -16.13
C ILE A 467 -19.60 -6.49 -16.22
N HIS A 468 -20.09 -5.82 -17.26
CA HIS A 468 -20.02 -4.36 -17.36
C HIS A 468 -21.18 -3.74 -16.57
N PRO A 469 -20.97 -2.68 -15.75
CA PRO A 469 -22.03 -2.07 -14.94
C PRO A 469 -23.25 -1.63 -15.74
N ALA A 470 -23.04 -1.21 -16.99
CA ALA A 470 -24.12 -0.82 -17.90
C ALA A 470 -25.16 -1.92 -18.17
N CYS A 471 -24.80 -3.20 -18.01
CA CYS A 471 -25.73 -4.32 -18.16
C CYS A 471 -26.83 -4.32 -17.08
N LEU A 472 -26.64 -3.59 -15.98
CA LEU A 472 -27.61 -3.50 -14.88
C LEU A 472 -28.51 -2.25 -14.97
N THR A 473 -28.30 -1.41 -15.98
CA THR A 473 -29.02 -0.13 -16.15
C THR A 473 -30.19 -0.27 -17.12
N ASN A 474 -31.08 0.73 -17.13
CA ASN A 474 -32.23 0.76 -18.06
C ASN A 474 -31.86 1.16 -19.50
N LEU A 475 -30.55 1.20 -19.82
CA LEU A 475 -30.04 1.71 -21.10
C LEU A 475 -30.64 0.97 -22.30
N THR A 476 -30.83 -0.35 -22.25
CA THR A 476 -31.41 -1.11 -23.36
C THR A 476 -32.78 -0.55 -23.73
N LYS A 477 -33.70 -0.47 -22.76
CA LYS A 477 -35.05 0.06 -22.96
C LYS A 477 -35.01 1.49 -23.52
N VAL A 478 -34.18 2.35 -22.93
CA VAL A 478 -34.11 3.76 -23.34
C VAL A 478 -33.55 3.89 -24.76
N THR A 479 -32.49 3.17 -25.10
CA THR A 479 -31.89 3.23 -26.45
C THR A 479 -32.81 2.65 -27.53
N GLU A 480 -33.62 1.64 -27.20
CA GLU A 480 -34.65 1.11 -28.10
C GLU A 480 -35.78 2.12 -28.35
N GLU A 481 -36.24 2.81 -27.31
CA GLU A 481 -37.24 3.88 -27.44
C GLU A 481 -36.71 5.04 -28.30
N MET A 482 -35.47 5.48 -28.07
CA MET A 482 -34.81 6.50 -28.91
C MET A 482 -34.71 6.05 -30.37
N TRP A 483 -34.34 4.79 -30.61
CA TRP A 483 -34.26 4.24 -31.96
C TRP A 483 -35.63 4.22 -32.65
N ARG A 484 -36.69 3.79 -31.94
CA ARG A 484 -38.08 3.82 -32.45
C ARG A 484 -38.53 5.24 -32.80
N ASN A 485 -38.11 6.22 -32.01
CA ASN A 485 -38.42 7.64 -32.24
C ASN A 485 -37.49 8.33 -33.27
N LYS A 486 -36.54 7.60 -33.87
CA LYS A 486 -35.48 8.14 -34.76
C LYS A 486 -34.61 9.21 -34.11
N GLU A 487 -34.50 9.20 -32.78
CA GLU A 487 -33.62 10.06 -32.02
C GLU A 487 -32.18 9.56 -32.09
N ARG A 488 -31.23 10.49 -32.22
CA ARG A 488 -29.79 10.19 -32.20
C ARG A 488 -29.21 10.49 -30.83
N TYR A 489 -28.17 9.75 -30.46
CA TYR A 489 -27.36 10.03 -29.28
C TYR A 489 -25.88 9.97 -29.63
N TYR A 490 -25.06 10.74 -28.89
CA TYR A 490 -23.61 10.65 -28.98
C TYR A 490 -23.07 9.60 -28.01
N VAL A 491 -21.94 9.00 -28.36
CA VAL A 491 -21.18 8.15 -27.44
C VAL A 491 -20.27 9.04 -26.61
N CYS A 492 -20.13 8.73 -25.33
CA CYS A 492 -19.26 9.49 -24.45
C CYS A 492 -17.80 9.49 -24.91
N THR A 493 -17.24 10.69 -25.04
CA THR A 493 -15.86 10.96 -25.45
C THR A 493 -14.80 10.49 -24.45
N ILE A 494 -15.18 10.24 -23.19
CA ILE A 494 -14.25 9.82 -22.13
C ILE A 494 -14.14 8.30 -22.05
N CYS A 495 -15.27 7.62 -21.88
CA CYS A 495 -15.27 6.16 -21.73
C CYS A 495 -15.36 5.42 -23.06
N GLY A 496 -15.91 6.05 -24.11
CA GLY A 496 -16.12 5.45 -25.43
C GLY A 496 -17.16 4.31 -25.45
N LYS A 497 -17.97 4.16 -24.40
CA LYS A 497 -18.87 3.00 -24.22
C LYS A 497 -20.35 3.35 -24.10
N LEU A 498 -20.69 4.43 -23.38
CA LEU A 498 -22.08 4.71 -22.98
C LEU A 498 -22.64 5.94 -23.70
N PRO A 499 -23.96 6.01 -23.92
CA PRO A 499 -24.61 7.19 -24.47
C PRO A 499 -24.38 8.41 -23.58
N SER A 500 -24.27 9.58 -24.20
CA SER A 500 -24.11 10.85 -23.52
C SER A 500 -25.42 11.35 -22.91
N VAL A 501 -25.31 12.00 -21.77
CA VAL A 501 -26.40 12.75 -21.12
C VAL A 501 -26.15 14.25 -21.14
N LEU A 502 -24.90 14.68 -21.29
CA LEU A 502 -24.51 16.07 -21.46
C LEU A 502 -23.62 16.19 -22.69
N ASP A 503 -24.00 17.09 -23.60
CA ASP A 503 -23.31 17.34 -24.86
C ASP A 503 -22.84 18.79 -24.91
N ILE A 504 -21.53 18.99 -25.00
CA ILE A 504 -20.91 20.31 -25.07
C ILE A 504 -20.63 20.65 -26.54
N PRO A 505 -21.01 21.85 -27.02
CA PRO A 505 -20.76 22.24 -28.41
C PRO A 505 -19.27 22.28 -28.73
N TYR A 506 -18.94 21.96 -29.97
CA TYR A 506 -17.56 21.99 -30.48
C TYR A 506 -17.13 23.40 -30.91
N GLU A 507 -18.03 24.14 -31.56
CA GLU A 507 -17.76 25.50 -32.05
C GLU A 507 -17.52 26.47 -30.88
N GLU A 508 -16.41 27.21 -30.91
CA GLU A 508 -15.97 28.06 -29.79
C GLU A 508 -17.02 29.12 -29.41
N LYS A 509 -17.66 29.73 -30.42
CA LYS A 509 -18.68 30.75 -30.19
C LYS A 509 -19.86 30.18 -29.39
N ASP A 510 -20.37 29.03 -29.81
CA ASP A 510 -21.47 28.33 -29.13
C ASP A 510 -21.03 27.83 -27.75
N TYR A 511 -19.78 27.40 -27.61
CA TYR A 511 -19.19 26.99 -26.34
C TYR A 511 -19.15 28.14 -25.32
N PHE A 512 -18.67 29.32 -25.71
CA PHE A 512 -18.59 30.47 -24.81
C PHE A 512 -19.97 31.04 -24.45
N GLU A 513 -20.96 30.90 -25.33
CA GLU A 513 -22.37 31.21 -25.00
C GLU A 513 -22.99 30.16 -24.06
N THR A 514 -22.61 28.89 -24.22
CA THR A 514 -23.20 27.79 -23.48
C THR A 514 -22.57 27.65 -22.11
N VAL A 515 -21.25 27.47 -22.04
CA VAL A 515 -20.50 27.16 -20.82
C VAL A 515 -19.94 28.45 -20.21
N PRO A 516 -20.36 28.83 -18.98
CA PRO A 516 -19.82 29.98 -18.27
C PRO A 516 -18.33 29.82 -17.92
N SER A 517 -17.61 30.93 -17.78
CA SER A 517 -16.15 30.93 -17.59
C SER A 517 -15.64 30.18 -16.36
N ASN A 518 -16.43 30.12 -15.29
CA ASN A 518 -16.11 29.36 -14.09
C ASN A 518 -16.20 27.83 -14.28
N LEU A 519 -16.83 27.37 -15.37
CA LEU A 519 -16.97 25.95 -15.72
C LEU A 519 -16.01 25.48 -16.82
N TRP A 520 -15.24 26.37 -17.45
CA TRP A 520 -14.26 25.99 -18.49
C TRP A 520 -13.20 25.00 -18.00
N ILE A 521 -12.84 25.05 -16.72
CA ILE A 521 -11.91 24.06 -16.13
C ILE A 521 -12.50 22.64 -16.03
N TYR A 522 -13.83 22.52 -16.10
CA TYR A 522 -14.55 21.26 -16.00
C TYR A 522 -15.00 20.73 -17.35
N PHE A 523 -15.27 21.55 -18.36
CA PHE A 523 -15.82 21.09 -19.64
C PHE A 523 -15.02 21.64 -20.81
N ASP A 524 -14.49 20.77 -21.67
CA ASP A 524 -13.79 21.19 -22.89
C ASP A 524 -14.78 21.25 -24.07
N PRO A 525 -14.54 22.08 -25.10
CA PRO A 525 -15.34 22.07 -26.33
C PRO A 525 -15.42 20.67 -26.95
N GLY A 526 -16.63 20.28 -27.40
CA GLY A 526 -16.90 18.98 -28.01
C GLY A 526 -16.92 17.78 -27.04
N GLU A 527 -16.91 17.98 -25.73
CA GLU A 527 -17.06 16.89 -24.76
C GLU A 527 -18.51 16.35 -24.74
N HIS A 528 -18.67 15.06 -25.07
CA HIS A 528 -19.89 14.30 -24.78
C HIS A 528 -19.69 13.41 -23.55
N LEU A 529 -20.53 13.54 -22.53
CA LEU A 529 -20.36 12.88 -21.24
C LEU A 529 -21.50 11.91 -20.96
N CYS A 530 -21.15 10.65 -20.71
CA CYS A 530 -22.10 9.69 -20.15
C CYS A 530 -22.34 9.99 -18.67
N PRO A 531 -23.38 9.38 -18.07
CA PRO A 531 -23.70 9.59 -16.67
C PRO A 531 -22.57 9.44 -15.67
N TYR A 532 -21.86 8.31 -15.70
CA TYR A 532 -20.81 8.03 -14.74
C TYR A 532 -19.62 8.99 -14.92
N CYS A 533 -19.32 9.39 -16.16
CA CYS A 533 -18.27 10.37 -16.44
C CYS A 533 -18.68 11.78 -16.00
N LEU A 534 -19.95 12.16 -16.18
CA LEU A 534 -20.49 13.42 -15.70
C LEU A 534 -20.49 13.49 -14.16
N ILE A 535 -20.99 12.44 -13.49
CA ILE A 535 -20.95 12.32 -12.02
C ILE A 535 -19.52 12.44 -11.50
N LYS A 536 -18.59 11.71 -12.12
CA LYS A 536 -17.15 11.77 -11.79
C LYS A 536 -16.59 13.19 -11.91
N ARG A 537 -16.90 13.90 -13.01
CA ARG A 537 -16.42 15.27 -13.27
C ARG A 537 -17.00 16.25 -12.24
N LEU A 538 -18.33 16.23 -12.06
CA LEU A 538 -19.05 17.13 -11.17
C LEU A 538 -18.78 16.86 -9.69
N ALA A 539 -18.54 15.61 -9.30
CA ALA A 539 -18.20 15.27 -7.92
C ALA A 539 -16.94 15.98 -7.43
N THR A 540 -16.03 16.41 -8.33
CA THR A 540 -14.83 17.19 -7.97
C THR A 540 -15.09 18.69 -7.84
N HIS A 541 -16.30 19.16 -8.11
CA HIS A 541 -16.64 20.59 -8.06
C HIS A 541 -16.71 21.12 -6.62
N ARG A 542 -16.24 22.37 -6.40
CA ARG A 542 -16.23 23.08 -5.09
C ARG A 542 -17.56 23.04 -4.34
N ALA A 543 -18.66 23.28 -5.05
CA ALA A 543 -20.00 23.28 -4.47
C ALA A 543 -20.57 21.89 -4.14
N ILE A 544 -19.93 20.80 -4.59
CA ILE A 544 -20.48 19.43 -4.56
C ILE A 544 -19.62 18.50 -3.69
N PHE A 545 -18.29 18.52 -3.90
CA PHE A 545 -17.37 17.58 -3.25
C PHE A 545 -17.45 17.62 -1.72
N SER A 546 -17.67 18.81 -1.13
CA SER A 546 -17.76 18.96 0.32
C SER A 546 -18.90 18.11 0.93
N SER A 547 -20.05 18.04 0.25
CA SER A 547 -21.14 17.16 0.66
C SER A 547 -20.78 15.68 0.50
N ILE A 548 -20.19 15.32 -0.64
CA ILE A 548 -19.78 13.92 -0.93
C ILE A 548 -18.77 13.44 0.10
N ALA A 549 -17.77 14.26 0.42
CA ALA A 549 -16.77 13.94 1.43
C ALA A 549 -17.39 13.83 2.83
N LYS A 550 -18.34 14.69 3.19
CA LYS A 550 -19.07 14.55 4.46
C LYS A 550 -19.76 13.19 4.57
N GLU A 551 -20.40 12.71 3.50
CA GLU A 551 -21.05 11.39 3.48
C GLU A 551 -20.04 10.23 3.58
N LEU A 552 -18.95 10.29 2.80
CA LEU A 552 -17.98 9.20 2.66
C LEU A 552 -16.95 9.11 3.79
N ILE A 553 -16.43 10.24 4.25
CA ILE A 553 -15.34 10.30 5.24
C ILE A 553 -15.72 11.02 6.54
N GLY A 554 -16.99 11.43 6.68
CA GLY A 554 -17.53 12.01 7.90
C GLY A 554 -17.18 13.48 8.14
N CYS A 555 -16.47 14.15 7.22
CA CYS A 555 -16.13 15.56 7.36
C CYS A 555 -16.24 16.33 6.03
N PRO A 556 -16.81 17.54 6.04
CA PRO A 556 -16.81 18.40 4.85
C PRO A 556 -15.41 18.91 4.58
N VAL A 557 -14.96 18.81 3.34
CA VAL A 557 -13.64 19.30 2.90
C VAL A 557 -13.76 20.03 1.57
N SER A 558 -12.93 21.06 1.40
CA SER A 558 -12.82 21.75 0.12
C SER A 558 -12.18 20.81 -0.92
N PRO A 559 -12.68 20.77 -2.17
CA PRO A 559 -12.06 19.93 -3.17
C PRO A 559 -10.71 20.45 -3.58
N LEU A 560 -9.98 19.48 -4.12
CA LEU A 560 -8.65 19.60 -4.60
C LEU A 560 -8.67 20.25 -5.99
N SER A 561 -7.74 21.15 -6.24
CA SER A 561 -7.55 21.78 -7.54
C SER A 561 -6.46 21.06 -8.33
N PHE A 562 -6.82 20.35 -9.38
CA PHE A 562 -5.87 19.48 -10.06
C PHE A 562 -5.03 20.27 -11.07
N PRO A 563 -3.71 20.02 -11.17
CA PRO A 563 -2.92 20.55 -12.28
C PRO A 563 -3.38 19.92 -13.59
N SER A 564 -3.05 20.58 -14.69
CA SER A 564 -3.09 20.00 -16.04
C SER A 564 -1.87 19.09 -16.27
N THR A 565 -1.96 18.19 -17.27
CA THR A 565 -0.83 17.34 -17.68
C THR A 565 0.32 18.17 -18.24
N SER A 566 0.02 19.30 -18.88
CA SER A 566 0.97 20.33 -19.31
C SER A 566 1.73 20.94 -18.11
N SER A 567 1.04 21.19 -17.00
CA SER A 567 1.67 21.70 -15.77
C SER A 567 2.64 20.69 -15.16
N ILE A 568 2.33 19.39 -15.25
CA ILE A 568 3.27 18.33 -14.84
C ILE A 568 4.49 18.28 -15.77
N ALA A 569 4.28 18.35 -17.09
CA ALA A 569 5.36 18.32 -18.08
C ALA A 569 6.34 19.49 -17.90
N THR A 570 5.82 20.69 -17.64
CA THR A 570 6.59 21.93 -17.55
C THR A 570 7.14 22.24 -16.16
N TYR A 571 6.89 21.37 -15.16
CA TYR A 571 7.40 21.56 -13.79
C TYR A 571 8.89 21.85 -13.68
N PRO A 572 9.80 21.13 -14.39
CA PRO A 572 11.22 21.40 -14.29
C PRO A 572 11.55 22.84 -14.70
N PHE A 573 10.92 23.35 -15.77
CA PHE A 573 11.07 24.73 -16.20
C PHE A 573 10.52 25.73 -15.18
N MET A 574 9.34 25.47 -14.61
CA MET A 574 8.77 26.33 -13.57
C MET A 574 9.70 26.45 -12.35
N ARG A 575 10.44 25.39 -12.00
CA ARG A 575 11.48 25.45 -10.97
C ARG A 575 12.64 26.35 -11.41
N GLY A 576 13.15 26.19 -12.63
CA GLY A 576 14.18 27.07 -13.18
C GLY A 576 13.78 28.54 -13.20
N LEU A 577 12.51 28.82 -13.53
CA LEU A 577 11.93 30.16 -13.50
C LEU A 577 11.93 30.79 -12.10
N VAL A 578 11.64 30.00 -11.06
CA VAL A 578 11.67 30.48 -9.67
C VAL A 578 13.10 30.79 -9.22
N GLU A 579 14.09 30.01 -9.64
CA GLU A 579 15.50 30.34 -9.36
C GLU A 579 15.94 31.61 -10.12
N ALA A 580 15.44 31.81 -11.35
CA ALA A 580 15.73 32.98 -12.18
C ALA A 580 14.90 34.25 -11.81
N GLN A 581 14.13 34.22 -10.72
CA GLN A 581 13.12 35.25 -10.42
C GLN A 581 13.68 36.67 -10.20
N ASP A 582 14.97 36.79 -9.88
CA ASP A 582 15.63 38.07 -9.61
C ASP A 582 16.17 38.74 -10.87
N ASP A 583 16.22 38.03 -12.00
CA ASP A 583 16.69 38.54 -13.28
C ASP A 583 15.68 39.52 -13.90
N GLU A 584 16.14 40.73 -14.22
CA GLU A 584 15.29 41.79 -14.78
C GLU A 584 14.71 41.46 -16.16
N ASN A 585 15.44 40.70 -17.00
CA ASN A 585 14.93 40.28 -18.31
C ASN A 585 13.78 39.29 -18.12
N VAL A 586 13.92 38.35 -17.18
CA VAL A 586 12.88 37.37 -16.84
C VAL A 586 11.63 38.07 -16.33
N LYS A 587 11.77 39.03 -15.39
CA LYS A 587 10.64 39.83 -14.87
C LYS A 587 9.94 40.60 -15.98
N GLY A 588 10.69 41.26 -16.86
CA GLY A 588 10.16 42.01 -17.99
C GLY A 588 9.29 41.15 -18.91
N MET A 589 9.78 39.95 -19.27
CA MET A 589 9.05 39.02 -20.12
C MET A 589 7.79 38.44 -19.45
N ILE A 590 7.87 38.08 -18.16
CA ILE A 590 6.72 37.60 -17.39
C ILE A 590 5.62 38.66 -17.34
N ASN A 591 5.98 39.92 -17.06
CA ASN A 591 5.03 41.03 -17.00
C ASN A 591 4.29 41.23 -18.33
N GLU A 592 4.98 41.08 -19.46
CA GLU A 592 4.36 41.17 -20.78
C GLU A 592 3.30 40.05 -20.98
N ILE A 593 3.63 38.83 -20.57
CA ILE A 593 2.71 37.68 -20.65
C ILE A 593 1.50 37.89 -19.73
N ILE A 594 1.71 38.29 -18.47
CA ILE A 594 0.62 38.56 -17.50
C ILE A 594 -0.29 39.67 -18.01
N LYS A 595 0.26 40.76 -18.55
CA LYS A 595 -0.53 41.88 -19.08
C LYS A 595 -1.46 41.44 -20.20
N ARG A 596 -1.04 40.49 -21.03
CA ARG A 596 -1.90 39.87 -22.05
C ARG A 596 -2.98 38.98 -21.44
N LEU A 597 -2.65 38.14 -20.46
CA LEU A 597 -3.62 37.26 -19.80
C LEU A 597 -4.71 38.05 -19.04
N LYS A 598 -4.34 39.15 -18.40
CA LYS A 598 -5.30 40.07 -17.74
C LYS A 598 -6.31 40.67 -18.74
N LYS A 599 -5.88 40.99 -19.97
CA LYS A 599 -6.81 41.46 -21.02
C LYS A 599 -7.85 40.41 -21.40
N LEU A 600 -7.51 39.13 -21.29
CA LEU A 600 -8.41 38.00 -21.56
C LEU A 600 -9.35 37.68 -20.39
N ARG A 601 -9.30 38.44 -19.28
CA ARG A 601 -10.11 38.23 -18.05
C ARG A 601 -9.99 36.81 -17.47
N LEU A 602 -8.82 36.19 -17.63
CA LEU A 602 -8.54 34.85 -17.09
C LEU A 602 -8.12 34.94 -15.63
N HIS A 603 -8.63 34.03 -14.80
CA HIS A 603 -8.41 34.05 -13.35
C HIS A 603 -7.34 33.03 -12.90
N PRO A 604 -6.48 33.40 -11.93
CA PRO A 604 -5.56 32.51 -11.23
C PRO A 604 -6.19 31.22 -10.67
N LEU A 605 -5.48 30.11 -10.78
CA LEU A 605 -5.81 28.83 -10.16
C LEU A 605 -4.95 28.61 -8.90
N ILE A 606 -5.56 28.12 -7.82
CA ILE A 606 -4.85 27.66 -6.62
C ILE A 606 -4.74 26.13 -6.70
N PRO A 607 -3.57 25.51 -6.87
CA PRO A 607 -3.40 24.07 -7.13
C PRO A 607 -3.32 23.21 -5.83
N TYR A 608 -3.83 21.97 -5.90
CA TYR A 608 -3.72 20.89 -4.90
C TYR A 608 -2.35 20.20 -4.92
N TRP A 609 -1.59 20.40 -5.99
CA TRP A 609 -0.32 19.76 -6.18
C TRP A 609 0.74 20.43 -5.30
N LYS A 610 1.13 19.75 -4.21
CA LYS A 610 2.11 20.22 -3.22
C LYS A 610 3.38 20.79 -3.85
N ALA A 611 3.88 20.17 -4.92
CA ALA A 611 5.11 20.62 -5.56
C ALA A 611 4.96 22.01 -6.18
N LEU A 612 3.81 22.30 -6.79
CA LEU A 612 3.50 23.63 -7.34
C LEU A 612 3.11 24.61 -6.23
N GLU A 613 2.40 24.18 -5.19
CA GLU A 613 2.14 25.02 -4.02
C GLU A 613 3.44 25.48 -3.36
N LYS A 614 4.44 24.59 -3.27
CA LYS A 614 5.77 24.93 -2.78
C LYS A 614 6.46 25.95 -3.69
N LEU A 615 6.49 25.72 -5.01
CA LEU A 615 7.04 26.69 -5.96
C LEU A 615 6.37 28.07 -5.88
N GLN A 616 5.04 28.11 -5.72
CA GLN A 616 4.29 29.37 -5.57
C GLN A 616 4.58 30.09 -4.24
N LYS A 617 4.99 29.36 -3.20
CA LYS A 617 5.46 29.95 -1.93
C LYS A 617 6.87 30.50 -2.03
N ASP A 618 7.73 29.80 -2.78
CA ASP A 618 9.13 30.18 -3.01
C ASP A 618 9.26 31.33 -4.04
N ALA A 619 8.23 31.56 -4.87
CA ALA A 619 8.16 32.63 -5.85
C ALA A 619 7.71 33.99 -5.26
N ARG A 620 8.31 35.09 -5.74
CA ARG A 620 7.94 36.47 -5.40
C ARG A 620 7.14 37.17 -6.51
N ASN A 621 6.37 38.18 -6.13
CA ASN A 621 5.72 39.18 -6.99
C ASN A 621 5.10 38.62 -8.29
N GLU A 622 5.63 39.01 -9.45
CA GLU A 622 5.15 38.68 -10.79
C GLU A 622 5.27 37.18 -11.10
N VAL A 623 6.34 36.52 -10.65
CA VAL A 623 6.55 35.08 -10.87
C VAL A 623 5.48 34.27 -10.16
N LYS A 624 5.12 34.69 -8.93
CA LYS A 624 4.03 34.05 -8.17
C LYS A 624 2.69 34.18 -8.88
N GLU A 625 2.41 35.35 -9.46
CA GLU A 625 1.21 35.55 -10.29
C GLU A 625 1.26 34.68 -11.56
N PHE A 626 2.41 34.62 -12.24
CA PHE A 626 2.60 33.80 -13.45
C PHE A 626 2.30 32.31 -13.20
N LEU A 627 2.84 31.74 -12.12
CA LEU A 627 2.66 30.34 -11.73
C LEU A 627 1.21 29.98 -11.33
N SER A 628 0.33 30.97 -11.23
CA SER A 628 -1.09 30.74 -10.96
C SER A 628 -1.92 30.50 -12.22
N TYR A 629 -1.37 30.79 -13.41
CA TYR A 629 -2.03 30.53 -14.68
C TYR A 629 -1.75 29.11 -15.20
N ASP A 630 -2.67 28.56 -16.00
CA ASP A 630 -2.45 27.27 -16.65
C ASP A 630 -1.30 27.37 -17.66
N THR A 631 -0.46 26.33 -17.69
CA THR A 631 0.75 26.32 -18.52
C THR A 631 0.46 26.22 -20.01
N GLU A 632 -0.73 25.79 -20.43
CA GLU A 632 -1.16 25.88 -21.84
C GLU A 632 -1.40 27.33 -22.28
N LEU A 633 -1.63 28.26 -21.35
CA LEU A 633 -1.80 29.68 -21.66
C LEU A 633 -0.48 30.45 -21.63
N THR A 634 0.47 30.00 -20.81
CA THR A 634 1.74 30.70 -20.58
C THR A 634 2.91 30.07 -21.33
N LEU A 635 3.24 28.81 -21.04
CA LEU A 635 4.45 28.13 -21.51
C LEU A 635 4.23 27.33 -22.80
N LEU A 636 3.01 26.81 -22.98
CA LEU A 636 2.63 25.95 -24.10
C LEU A 636 1.45 26.51 -24.93
N PRO A 637 1.42 27.82 -25.26
CA PRO A 637 0.31 28.39 -26.02
C PRO A 637 0.27 27.89 -27.46
N GLU A 638 -0.94 27.80 -28.01
CA GLU A 638 -1.16 27.43 -29.42
C GLU A 638 -0.84 28.58 -30.37
N GLU A 639 -1.12 29.81 -29.96
CA GLU A 639 -0.92 31.01 -30.78
C GLU A 639 0.57 31.28 -31.05
N ALA A 640 0.91 31.55 -32.32
CA ALA A 640 2.31 31.68 -32.75
C ALA A 640 3.08 32.81 -32.05
N GLU A 641 2.48 33.98 -31.87
CA GLU A 641 3.11 35.11 -31.17
C GLU A 641 3.38 34.78 -29.70
N ALA A 642 2.39 34.19 -29.04
CA ALA A 642 2.49 33.69 -27.67
C ALA A 642 3.66 32.72 -27.50
N ARG A 643 3.78 31.78 -28.44
CA ARG A 643 4.82 30.76 -28.44
C ARG A 643 6.21 31.36 -28.59
N ARG A 644 6.37 32.42 -29.41
CA ARG A 644 7.63 33.17 -29.51
C ARG A 644 8.02 33.83 -28.20
N LYS A 645 7.05 34.39 -27.46
CA LYS A 645 7.31 35.01 -26.14
C LYS A 645 7.71 33.97 -25.09
N ALA A 646 7.05 32.81 -25.08
CA ALA A 646 7.43 31.70 -24.20
C ALA A 646 8.86 31.19 -24.49
N GLU A 647 9.26 31.16 -25.77
CA GLU A 647 10.61 30.77 -26.16
C GLU A 647 11.66 31.80 -25.74
N LYS A 648 11.40 33.10 -25.90
CA LYS A 648 12.27 34.16 -25.37
C LYS A 648 12.42 34.07 -23.85
N LEU A 649 11.33 33.77 -23.15
CA LEU A 649 11.36 33.54 -21.70
C LEU A 649 12.25 32.34 -21.36
N ARG A 650 12.19 31.25 -22.15
CA ARG A 650 13.07 30.10 -21.99
C ARG A 650 14.55 30.49 -22.10
N GLU A 651 14.91 31.24 -23.14
CA GLU A 651 16.28 31.72 -23.36
C GLU A 651 16.76 32.62 -22.22
N ALA A 652 15.92 33.53 -21.74
CA ALA A 652 16.24 34.40 -20.60
C ALA A 652 16.49 33.60 -19.32
N VAL A 653 15.63 32.61 -19.03
CA VAL A 653 15.82 31.70 -17.89
C VAL A 653 17.10 30.89 -18.06
N GLU A 654 17.34 30.31 -19.24
CA GLU A 654 18.55 29.53 -19.53
C GLU A 654 19.83 30.35 -19.26
N ASN A 655 19.91 31.57 -19.78
CA ASN A 655 21.06 32.46 -19.56
C ASN A 655 21.27 32.79 -18.07
N SER A 656 20.19 32.86 -17.29
CA SER A 656 20.21 33.21 -15.87
C SER A 656 20.67 32.05 -14.97
N VAL A 657 20.24 30.81 -15.26
CA VAL A 657 20.43 29.67 -14.34
C VAL A 657 21.26 28.51 -14.89
N GLN A 658 21.79 28.59 -16.12
CA GLN A 658 22.58 27.51 -16.73
C GLN A 658 23.80 27.05 -15.91
N ASP A 659 24.38 27.93 -15.10
CA ASP A 659 25.53 27.60 -14.24
C ASP A 659 25.13 26.90 -12.93
N ILE A 660 23.84 26.94 -12.57
CA ILE A 660 23.31 26.45 -11.29
C ILE A 660 22.47 25.18 -11.49
N LEU A 661 21.70 25.13 -12.57
CA LEU A 661 20.75 24.06 -12.86
C LEU A 661 21.10 23.36 -14.17
N GLY A 662 20.91 22.03 -14.19
CA GLY A 662 21.04 21.26 -15.42
C GLY A 662 20.01 21.66 -16.48
N ARG A 663 20.34 21.43 -17.76
CA ARG A 663 19.51 21.81 -18.93
C ARG A 663 18.07 21.31 -18.87
N ALA A 664 17.81 20.19 -18.20
CA ALA A 664 16.46 19.67 -18.02
C ALA A 664 15.52 20.66 -17.28
N PHE A 665 16.06 21.60 -16.49
CA PHE A 665 15.32 22.63 -15.77
C PHE A 665 15.23 23.97 -16.52
N THR A 666 15.93 24.13 -17.65
CA THR A 666 15.85 25.32 -18.50
C THR A 666 14.99 25.10 -19.75
N ARG A 667 14.57 23.85 -20.01
CA ARG A 667 13.73 23.48 -21.16
C ARG A 667 12.24 23.46 -20.86
N ILE A 668 11.44 24.00 -21.78
CA ILE A 668 9.98 23.84 -21.77
C ILE A 668 9.62 22.45 -22.34
N ASN A 669 9.38 21.48 -21.47
CA ASN A 669 9.03 20.12 -21.87
C ASN A 669 7.51 19.96 -22.16
N THR A 670 7.17 19.15 -23.17
CA THR A 670 5.80 18.82 -23.59
C THR A 670 5.36 17.40 -23.19
N TYR A 671 6.26 16.63 -22.58
CA TYR A 671 6.01 15.24 -22.18
C TYR A 671 5.95 15.12 -20.66
N TYR A 672 5.13 14.20 -20.20
CA TYR A 672 5.06 13.75 -18.80
C TYR A 672 5.14 12.23 -18.77
N ALA A 673 5.39 11.66 -17.59
CA ALA A 673 5.44 10.21 -17.40
C ALA A 673 4.25 9.71 -16.57
N ILE A 674 3.60 8.65 -17.05
CA ILE A 674 2.69 7.83 -16.25
C ILE A 674 3.48 6.64 -15.72
N VAL A 675 3.68 6.59 -14.40
CA VAL A 675 4.39 5.50 -13.73
C VAL A 675 3.36 4.63 -13.03
N ARG A 676 3.29 3.36 -13.44
CA ARG A 676 2.39 2.35 -12.88
C ARG A 676 3.21 1.16 -12.38
N ALA A 677 2.86 0.62 -11.24
CA ALA A 677 3.51 -0.55 -10.65
C ALA A 677 2.48 -1.53 -10.08
N ASP A 678 2.85 -2.80 -10.03
CA ASP A 678 2.02 -3.89 -9.50
C ASP A 678 2.94 -5.02 -9.01
N GLY A 679 2.77 -5.44 -7.76
CA GLY A 679 3.60 -6.46 -7.13
C GLY A 679 3.46 -7.83 -7.78
N ASP A 680 4.57 -8.55 -7.78
CA ASP A 680 4.65 -9.84 -8.42
C ASP A 680 4.31 -10.93 -7.42
N TYR A 681 3.39 -11.81 -7.82
CA TYR A 681 2.99 -12.97 -7.02
C TYR A 681 2.37 -12.61 -5.67
N THR A 682 1.92 -11.37 -5.44
CA THR A 682 1.28 -10.94 -4.19
C THR A 682 0.18 -11.91 -3.74
N GLY A 683 -0.67 -12.38 -4.67
CA GLY A 683 -1.69 -13.40 -4.37
C GLY A 683 -1.14 -14.77 -3.92
N ARG A 684 0.03 -15.20 -4.44
CA ARG A 684 0.73 -16.42 -4.01
C ARG A 684 1.39 -16.22 -2.62
N LEU A 685 1.94 -15.03 -2.36
CA LEU A 685 2.47 -14.66 -1.04
C LEU A 685 1.37 -14.73 0.03
N PHE A 686 0.17 -14.21 -0.25
CA PHE A 686 -0.98 -14.31 0.68
C PHE A 686 -1.48 -15.74 0.93
N VAL A 687 -1.11 -16.74 0.12
CA VAL A 687 -1.43 -18.15 0.43
C VAL A 687 -0.22 -18.90 0.99
N GLY A 688 0.88 -18.20 1.29
CA GLY A 688 2.07 -18.73 1.95
C GLY A 688 3.10 -19.35 1.01
N GLU A 689 2.99 -19.17 -0.31
CA GLU A 689 3.96 -19.72 -1.26
C GLU A 689 5.26 -18.90 -1.25
N LEU A 690 6.27 -19.43 -0.56
CA LEU A 690 7.59 -18.83 -0.34
C LEU A 690 8.65 -19.76 -0.92
N ASN A 691 8.93 -19.61 -2.21
CA ASN A 691 9.78 -20.51 -2.97
C ASN A 691 10.63 -19.76 -4.02
N GLN A 692 11.35 -20.52 -4.84
CA GLN A 692 12.23 -20.00 -5.88
C GLN A 692 11.51 -19.05 -6.86
N ASP A 693 10.23 -19.27 -7.16
CA ASP A 693 9.49 -18.39 -8.07
C ASP A 693 9.09 -17.07 -7.41
N THR A 694 8.68 -17.10 -6.14
CA THR A 694 8.07 -15.95 -5.47
C THR A 694 9.09 -15.05 -4.79
N ILE A 695 10.06 -15.62 -4.08
CA ILE A 695 11.09 -14.90 -3.33
C ILE A 695 12.52 -15.26 -3.78
N GLY A 696 12.70 -16.09 -4.81
CA GLY A 696 14.02 -16.41 -5.37
C GLY A 696 14.88 -17.36 -4.52
N VAL A 697 14.29 -18.00 -3.50
CA VAL A 697 14.97 -18.94 -2.60
C VAL A 697 13.94 -19.87 -1.94
N ASP A 698 14.35 -21.07 -1.55
CA ASP A 698 13.57 -21.93 -0.66
C ASP A 698 13.44 -21.31 0.75
N TYR A 699 12.23 -21.32 1.32
CA TYR A 699 11.98 -20.69 2.61
C TYR A 699 12.74 -21.36 3.77
N ILE A 700 12.92 -22.68 3.76
CA ILE A 700 13.66 -23.37 4.83
C ILE A 700 15.15 -23.00 4.77
N GLU A 701 15.72 -22.94 3.57
CA GLU A 701 17.10 -22.49 3.40
C GLU A 701 17.26 -21.02 3.82
N LEU A 702 16.29 -20.15 3.50
CA LEU A 702 16.27 -18.76 3.96
C LEU A 702 16.21 -18.69 5.50
N LEU A 703 15.26 -19.37 6.13
CA LEU A 703 15.08 -19.37 7.57
C LEU A 703 16.33 -19.89 8.30
N THR A 704 16.86 -21.03 7.87
CA THR A 704 18.01 -21.66 8.54
C THR A 704 19.29 -20.86 8.38
N SER A 705 19.59 -20.34 7.18
CA SER A 705 20.76 -19.46 6.96
C SER A 705 20.68 -18.19 7.80
N CYS A 706 19.49 -17.61 7.98
CA CYS A 706 19.31 -16.44 8.84
C CYS A 706 19.56 -16.76 10.31
N MET A 707 19.05 -17.90 10.79
CA MET A 707 19.27 -18.33 12.17
C MET A 707 20.75 -18.64 12.44
N GLU A 708 21.48 -19.18 11.46
CA GLU A 708 22.93 -19.40 11.54
C GLU A 708 23.74 -18.10 11.63
N ASN A 709 23.22 -16.99 11.08
CA ASN A 709 23.83 -15.67 11.16
C ASN A 709 23.62 -14.96 12.52
N ILE A 710 22.75 -15.50 13.39
CA ILE A 710 22.61 -14.98 14.76
C ILE A 710 23.84 -15.42 15.57
N PRO A 711 24.59 -14.50 16.21
CA PRO A 711 25.79 -14.84 16.98
C PRO A 711 25.44 -15.47 18.34
N ASP A 712 24.77 -16.62 18.29
CA ASP A 712 24.32 -17.43 19.43
C ASP A 712 24.39 -18.94 19.08
N PRO A 713 25.18 -19.74 19.81
CA PRO A 713 25.32 -21.18 19.54
C PRO A 713 24.00 -21.95 19.56
N GLU A 714 23.03 -21.52 20.37
CA GLU A 714 21.72 -22.18 20.46
C GLU A 714 20.88 -21.93 19.21
N ALA A 715 21.03 -20.78 18.55
CA ALA A 715 20.35 -20.47 17.30
C ALA A 715 20.86 -21.37 16.15
N ILE A 716 22.19 -21.58 16.08
CA ILE A 716 22.82 -22.46 15.08
C ILE A 716 22.35 -23.92 15.25
N LYS A 717 22.32 -24.43 16.48
CA LYS A 717 21.81 -25.78 16.74
C LYS A 717 20.34 -25.93 16.36
N PHE A 718 19.53 -24.91 16.65
CA PHE A 718 18.11 -24.92 16.31
C PHE A 718 17.89 -24.84 14.80
N ALA A 719 18.72 -24.06 14.07
CA ALA A 719 18.73 -24.04 12.61
C ALA A 719 19.05 -25.43 12.04
N LYS A 720 20.05 -26.13 12.61
CA LYS A 720 20.37 -27.51 12.24
C LYS A 720 19.20 -28.47 12.47
N LEU A 721 18.50 -28.35 13.60
CA LEU A 721 17.29 -29.16 13.87
C LEU A 721 16.24 -28.98 12.77
N ILE A 722 15.96 -27.74 12.36
CA ILE A 722 14.98 -27.42 11.32
C ILE A 722 15.43 -27.98 9.97
N ARG A 723 16.71 -27.78 9.59
CA ARG A 723 17.26 -28.29 8.32
C ARG A 723 17.16 -29.81 8.23
N GLU A 724 17.56 -30.53 9.28
CA GLU A 724 17.46 -32.01 9.33
C GLU A 724 16.01 -32.49 9.33
N SER A 725 15.10 -31.75 9.98
CA SER A 725 13.66 -32.04 9.95
C SER A 725 13.09 -31.88 8.54
N ALA A 726 13.48 -30.83 7.82
CA ALA A 726 13.05 -30.60 6.43
C ALA A 726 13.59 -31.66 5.46
N ASN A 727 14.76 -32.23 5.75
CA ASN A 727 15.35 -33.35 5.01
C ASN A 727 14.77 -34.72 5.44
N ASN A 728 13.77 -34.75 6.33
CA ASN A 728 13.15 -35.95 6.86
C ASN A 728 14.14 -36.93 7.55
N ASN A 729 15.22 -36.41 8.15
CA ASN A 729 16.25 -37.20 8.83
C ASN A 729 15.89 -37.48 10.30
N VAL A 730 14.83 -38.26 10.51
CA VAL A 730 14.27 -38.59 11.84
C VAL A 730 15.35 -39.08 12.83
N PRO A 731 16.30 -39.99 12.48
CA PRO A 731 17.32 -40.44 13.41
C PRO A 731 18.23 -39.31 13.93
N THR A 732 18.56 -38.36 13.06
CA THR A 732 19.43 -37.22 13.42
C THR A 732 18.69 -36.20 14.25
N VAL A 733 17.43 -35.88 13.89
CA VAL A 733 16.55 -35.00 14.68
C VAL A 733 16.39 -35.55 16.10
N ARG A 734 16.09 -36.85 16.23
CA ARG A 734 15.98 -37.53 17.53
C ARG A 734 17.28 -37.46 18.33
N ARG A 735 18.43 -37.64 17.68
CA ARG A 735 19.75 -37.51 18.32
C ARG A 735 19.99 -36.10 18.86
N ILE A 736 19.66 -35.06 18.08
CA ILE A 736 19.79 -33.66 18.50
C ILE A 736 18.92 -33.41 19.74
N LEU A 737 17.63 -33.78 19.69
CA LEU A 737 16.72 -33.61 20.82
C LEU A 737 17.20 -34.34 22.08
N ARG A 738 17.61 -35.62 21.95
CA ARG A 738 18.18 -36.39 23.07
C ARG A 738 19.41 -35.69 23.66
N SER A 739 20.30 -35.16 22.84
CA SER A 739 21.52 -34.49 23.32
C SER A 739 21.24 -33.22 24.11
N GLU A 740 20.22 -32.44 23.71
CA GLU A 740 19.84 -31.22 24.42
C GLU A 740 19.02 -31.50 25.69
N LEU A 741 18.22 -32.57 25.69
CA LEU A 741 17.47 -33.00 26.86
C LEU A 741 18.37 -33.68 27.93
N ARG A 742 19.41 -34.43 27.51
CA ARG A 742 20.39 -35.08 28.41
C ARG A 742 21.16 -34.10 29.31
N ARG A 743 21.18 -32.81 28.98
CA ARG A 743 21.85 -31.78 29.79
C ARG A 743 21.11 -31.46 31.10
N LYS A 744 19.95 -32.08 31.42
CA LYS A 744 19.12 -31.74 32.59
C LYS A 744 18.46 -32.95 33.29
N LYS A 745 18.12 -32.73 34.58
CA LYS A 745 17.80 -33.71 35.63
C LYS A 745 16.44 -34.43 35.55
N ASP A 746 15.55 -34.10 34.61
CA ASP A 746 14.26 -34.78 34.46
C ASP A 746 14.29 -35.69 33.23
N GLU A 747 14.09 -36.99 33.42
CA GLU A 747 13.99 -37.96 32.32
C GLU A 747 12.69 -37.73 31.53
N VAL A 748 12.80 -37.04 30.38
CA VAL A 748 11.69 -36.94 29.43
C VAL A 748 11.48 -38.32 28.77
N PRO A 749 10.25 -38.88 28.77
CA PRO A 749 9.99 -40.18 28.17
C PRO A 749 10.38 -40.24 26.68
N GLU A 750 11.06 -41.31 26.28
CA GLU A 750 11.55 -41.50 24.90
C GLU A 750 10.40 -41.47 23.87
N GLU A 751 9.20 -41.95 24.24
CA GLU A 751 8.03 -41.90 23.39
C GLU A 751 7.60 -40.46 23.03
N LYS A 752 7.75 -39.52 23.97
CA LYS A 752 7.48 -38.10 23.68
C LYS A 752 8.51 -37.52 22.70
N ILE A 753 9.78 -37.91 22.84
CA ILE A 753 10.86 -37.50 21.95
C ILE A 753 10.63 -38.06 20.54
N ARG A 754 10.25 -39.35 20.43
CA ARG A 754 9.89 -40.02 19.18
C ARG A 754 8.76 -39.28 18.47
N LYS A 755 7.64 -39.07 19.18
CA LYS A 755 6.49 -38.35 18.63
C LYS A 755 6.85 -36.93 18.18
N ALA A 756 7.65 -36.21 18.97
CA ALA A 756 8.11 -34.87 18.59
C ALA A 756 9.03 -34.88 17.36
N SER A 757 9.95 -35.84 17.25
CA SER A 757 10.82 -35.96 16.07
C SER A 757 10.03 -36.23 14.80
N ASP A 758 9.02 -37.11 14.88
CA ASP A 758 8.22 -37.52 13.74
C ASP A 758 7.35 -36.36 13.25
N GLU A 759 6.65 -35.66 14.16
CA GLU A 759 5.83 -34.49 13.82
C GLU A 759 6.64 -33.33 13.24
N LEU A 760 7.85 -33.07 13.74
CA LEU A 760 8.73 -32.03 13.18
C LEU A 760 9.17 -32.36 11.75
N CYS A 761 9.54 -33.63 11.50
CA CYS A 761 9.96 -34.08 10.18
C CYS A 761 8.79 -34.03 9.19
N GLU A 762 7.60 -34.49 9.58
CA GLU A 762 6.38 -34.40 8.75
C GLU A 762 6.09 -32.95 8.36
N LEU A 763 6.13 -32.05 9.35
CA LEU A 763 5.81 -30.64 9.16
C LEU A 763 6.76 -29.93 8.20
N PHE A 764 8.08 -30.01 8.44
CA PHE A 764 9.07 -29.28 7.66
C PHE A 764 9.33 -29.92 6.29
N SER A 765 9.27 -31.25 6.18
CA SER A 765 9.38 -31.94 4.88
C SER A 765 8.21 -31.59 3.97
N ARG A 766 6.99 -31.49 4.51
CA ARG A 766 5.81 -31.02 3.76
C ARG A 766 6.03 -29.60 3.22
N ILE A 767 6.52 -28.68 4.05
CA ILE A 767 6.77 -27.29 3.63
C ILE A 767 7.82 -27.20 2.53
N ARG A 768 8.93 -27.93 2.67
CA ARG A 768 9.99 -27.99 1.64
C ARG A 768 9.45 -28.58 0.34
N LYS A 769 8.63 -29.63 0.41
CA LYS A 769 8.04 -30.28 -0.76
C LYS A 769 6.98 -29.41 -1.46
N GLU A 770 6.13 -28.74 -0.70
CA GLU A 770 5.06 -27.88 -1.25
C GLU A 770 5.57 -26.49 -1.64
N GLY A 771 6.73 -26.05 -1.14
CA GLY A 771 7.25 -24.69 -1.35
C GLY A 771 6.34 -23.63 -0.73
N ARG A 772 5.67 -23.97 0.37
CA ARG A 772 4.58 -23.20 0.96
C ARG A 772 4.53 -23.37 2.47
N ILE A 773 4.35 -22.27 3.18
CA ILE A 773 4.07 -22.27 4.62
C ILE A 773 2.55 -22.23 4.88
N PRO A 774 2.06 -22.85 5.96
CA PRO A 774 0.72 -22.59 6.46
C PRO A 774 0.56 -21.12 6.84
N VAL A 775 -0.47 -20.45 6.31
CA VAL A 775 -0.74 -19.04 6.65
C VAL A 775 -1.49 -18.94 7.97
N THR A 776 -1.15 -17.90 8.73
CA THR A 776 -1.80 -17.57 10.01
C THR A 776 -2.19 -16.09 10.02
N PRO A 777 -3.07 -15.67 10.95
CA PRO A 777 -3.39 -14.26 11.09
C PRO A 777 -2.16 -13.40 11.40
N ALA A 778 -1.16 -13.91 12.13
CA ALA A 778 0.10 -13.21 12.37
C ALA A 778 0.89 -12.97 11.07
N TYR A 779 0.99 -13.98 10.21
CA TYR A 779 1.62 -13.83 8.89
C TYR A 779 0.93 -12.74 8.05
N HIS A 780 -0.40 -12.76 7.99
CA HIS A 780 -1.15 -11.73 7.26
C HIS A 780 -1.09 -10.36 7.91
N ALA A 781 -1.08 -10.25 9.24
CA ALA A 781 -0.93 -8.98 9.94
C ALA A 781 0.42 -8.32 9.58
N THR A 782 1.51 -9.09 9.58
CA THR A 782 2.84 -8.62 9.19
C THR A 782 2.90 -8.21 7.71
N LEU A 783 2.39 -9.05 6.80
CA LEU A 783 2.40 -8.77 5.35
C LEU A 783 1.53 -7.56 4.97
N SER A 784 0.32 -7.48 5.53
CA SER A 784 -0.64 -6.40 5.30
C SER A 784 -0.10 -5.06 5.81
N ARG A 785 0.56 -5.05 6.98
CA ARG A 785 1.26 -3.88 7.51
C ARG A 785 2.42 -3.45 6.62
N ALA A 786 3.24 -4.39 6.14
CA ALA A 786 4.33 -4.08 5.22
C ALA A 786 3.80 -3.38 3.94
N LEU A 787 2.73 -3.88 3.34
CA LEU A 787 2.07 -3.26 2.18
C LEU A 787 1.55 -1.85 2.50
N MET A 788 0.89 -1.64 3.64
CA MET A 788 0.39 -0.33 4.05
C MET A 788 1.53 0.70 4.20
N ILE A 789 2.64 0.30 4.83
CA ILE A 789 3.81 1.18 5.00
C ILE A 789 4.47 1.49 3.65
N THR A 790 4.60 0.50 2.76
CA THR A 790 5.11 0.71 1.40
C THR A 790 4.23 1.70 0.64
N ALA A 791 2.90 1.60 0.76
CA ALA A 791 1.97 2.54 0.15
C ALA A 791 2.21 3.99 0.59
N LEU A 792 2.40 4.20 1.90
CA LEU A 792 2.69 5.51 2.48
C LEU A 792 4.05 6.05 2.00
N LYS A 793 5.08 5.21 1.91
CA LYS A 793 6.39 5.58 1.37
C LYS A 793 6.33 5.93 -0.11
N ASP A 794 5.59 5.17 -0.91
CA ASP A 794 5.37 5.47 -2.34
C ASP A 794 4.72 6.84 -2.50
N ILE A 795 3.65 7.12 -1.73
CA ILE A 795 2.98 8.44 -1.74
C ILE A 795 3.99 9.54 -1.41
N LYS A 796 4.73 9.38 -0.31
CA LYS A 796 5.73 10.38 0.11
C LYS A 796 6.79 10.63 -0.97
N THR A 797 7.33 9.56 -1.55
CA THR A 797 8.35 9.60 -2.61
C THR A 797 7.84 10.37 -3.83
N VAL A 798 6.61 10.12 -4.28
CA VAL A 798 6.04 10.85 -5.41
C VAL A 798 5.92 12.33 -5.11
N GLN A 799 5.43 12.68 -3.92
CA GLN A 799 5.13 14.07 -3.59
C GLN A 799 6.38 14.90 -3.32
N GLU A 800 7.30 14.35 -2.53
CA GLU A 800 8.46 15.07 -2.02
C GLU A 800 9.66 14.97 -2.95
N GLU A 801 9.83 13.86 -3.66
CA GLU A 801 11.04 13.60 -4.45
C GLU A 801 10.74 13.72 -5.95
N ALA A 802 9.75 12.97 -6.45
CA ALA A 802 9.42 12.97 -7.88
C ALA A 802 8.49 14.11 -8.32
N LYS A 803 8.05 14.95 -7.36
CA LYS A 803 7.21 16.13 -7.58
C LYS A 803 5.94 15.82 -8.39
N GLY A 804 5.36 14.64 -8.23
CA GLY A 804 4.22 14.17 -9.01
C GLY A 804 2.85 14.31 -8.34
N VAL A 805 1.87 13.74 -9.02
CA VAL A 805 0.50 13.55 -8.55
C VAL A 805 0.22 12.06 -8.42
N VAL A 806 -0.13 11.60 -7.22
CA VAL A 806 -0.54 10.22 -6.95
C VAL A 806 -2.00 10.05 -7.32
N ILE A 807 -2.32 9.03 -8.12
CA ILE A 807 -3.71 8.62 -8.38
C ILE A 807 -4.14 7.55 -7.37
N TYR A 808 -3.33 6.51 -7.15
CA TYR A 808 -3.53 5.54 -6.07
C TYR A 808 -2.21 4.88 -5.67
N ALA A 809 -2.17 4.37 -4.44
CA ALA A 809 -1.05 3.58 -3.92
C ALA A 809 -1.60 2.63 -2.85
N SER A 810 -1.70 1.33 -3.12
CA SER A 810 -2.24 0.33 -2.17
C SER A 810 -1.16 -0.59 -1.58
N GLY A 811 0.12 -0.24 -1.79
CA GLY A 811 1.28 -1.03 -1.40
C GLY A 811 1.70 -1.99 -2.49
N ASP A 812 0.74 -2.78 -2.99
CA ASP A 812 0.91 -3.68 -4.12
C ASP A 812 0.86 -2.91 -5.45
N ASP A 813 -0.28 -2.27 -5.72
CA ASP A 813 -0.52 -1.47 -6.91
C ASP A 813 -0.21 0.02 -6.65
N PHE A 814 0.34 0.70 -7.65
CA PHE A 814 0.63 2.13 -7.58
C PHE A 814 0.49 2.80 -8.95
N LEU A 815 -0.01 4.04 -8.99
CA LEU A 815 -0.13 4.85 -10.19
C LEU A 815 0.12 6.34 -9.86
N ALA A 816 1.07 6.94 -10.56
CA ALA A 816 1.36 8.36 -10.44
C ALA A 816 1.70 9.00 -11.79
N PHE A 817 1.49 10.32 -11.85
CA PHE A 817 1.90 11.19 -12.95
C PHE A 817 3.06 12.04 -12.47
N VAL A 818 4.18 12.01 -13.19
CA VAL A 818 5.40 12.73 -12.81
C VAL A 818 6.03 13.45 -14.00
N PRO A 819 6.79 14.52 -13.76
CA PRO A 819 7.70 15.08 -14.77
C PRO A 819 8.69 14.01 -15.25
N VAL A 820 9.02 14.02 -16.55
CA VAL A 820 9.88 13.00 -17.18
C VAL A 820 11.23 12.85 -16.47
N VAL A 821 11.81 13.98 -16.04
CA VAL A 821 13.12 14.05 -15.37
C VAL A 821 13.20 13.22 -14.08
N PHE A 822 12.07 12.95 -13.43
CA PHE A 822 12.02 12.20 -12.17
C PHE A 822 11.53 10.76 -12.33
N ALA A 823 11.12 10.35 -13.54
CA ALA A 823 10.43 9.08 -13.74
C ALA A 823 11.28 7.85 -13.42
N LEU A 824 12.54 7.82 -13.89
CA LEU A 824 13.45 6.70 -13.66
C LEU A 824 13.89 6.60 -12.20
N ASP A 825 14.19 7.74 -11.57
CA ASP A 825 14.54 7.80 -10.14
C ASP A 825 13.37 7.37 -9.25
N LEU A 826 12.13 7.76 -9.60
CA LEU A 826 10.95 7.28 -8.89
C LEU A 826 10.82 5.74 -8.95
N VAL A 827 10.99 5.14 -10.14
CA VAL A 827 10.96 3.68 -10.27
C VAL A 827 12.07 3.05 -9.42
N PHE A 828 13.29 3.56 -9.52
CA PHE A 828 14.42 3.06 -8.76
C PHE A 828 14.17 3.08 -7.24
N ARG A 829 13.70 4.22 -6.70
CA ARG A 829 13.45 4.38 -5.26
C ARG A 829 12.26 3.56 -4.77
N THR A 830 11.12 3.61 -5.45
CA THR A 830 9.94 2.84 -5.04
C THR A 830 10.16 1.34 -5.17
N ARG A 831 10.93 0.89 -6.17
CA ARG A 831 11.33 -0.52 -6.31
C ARG A 831 12.24 -0.96 -5.15
N ARG A 832 13.15 -0.09 -4.71
CA ARG A 832 13.99 -0.31 -3.53
C ARG A 832 13.17 -0.33 -2.25
N TYR A 833 12.28 0.63 -2.02
CA TYR A 833 11.43 0.63 -0.83
C TYR A 833 10.59 -0.66 -0.78
N TYR A 834 9.96 -1.06 -1.88
CA TYR A 834 9.18 -2.30 -1.92
C TYR A 834 9.98 -3.52 -1.42
N SER A 835 11.23 -3.69 -1.87
CA SER A 835 12.04 -4.86 -1.52
C SER A 835 13.04 -4.69 -0.39
N ILE A 836 13.96 -3.74 -0.51
CA ILE A 836 15.10 -3.59 0.40
C ILE A 836 14.69 -2.82 1.66
N GLY A 837 13.64 -2.00 1.60
CA GLY A 837 13.32 -1.09 2.69
C GLY A 837 14.26 0.13 2.71
N ASP A 838 14.55 0.65 3.89
CA ASP A 838 15.45 1.80 4.08
C ASP A 838 16.92 1.35 4.14
N LEU A 839 17.80 2.16 3.56
CA LEU A 839 19.23 1.81 3.42
C LEU A 839 19.96 1.66 4.76
N GLU A 840 19.51 2.38 5.80
CA GLU A 840 20.05 2.27 7.16
C GLU A 840 19.92 0.83 7.70
N HIS A 841 18.81 0.16 7.37
CA HIS A 841 18.48 -1.18 7.83
C HIS A 841 17.78 -1.97 6.73
N ARG A 842 18.59 -2.67 5.91
CA ARG A 842 18.09 -3.55 4.84
C ARG A 842 17.07 -4.55 5.38
N GLY A 843 16.02 -4.77 4.60
CA GLY A 843 14.87 -5.56 4.96
C GLY A 843 13.83 -4.79 5.80
N PHE A 844 14.11 -3.59 6.30
CA PHE A 844 13.19 -2.89 7.20
C PHE A 844 12.87 -1.47 6.75
N HIS A 845 11.65 -1.05 7.03
CA HIS A 845 11.16 0.31 6.93
C HIS A 845 11.24 1.01 8.27
N ARG A 846 11.71 2.24 8.26
CA ARG A 846 11.62 3.19 9.36
C ARG A 846 10.42 4.11 9.13
N VAL A 847 9.51 4.14 10.10
CA VAL A 847 8.38 5.08 10.16
C VAL A 847 8.35 5.68 11.56
N GLY A 848 8.52 7.00 11.63
CA GLY A 848 8.76 7.66 12.89
C GLY A 848 10.00 7.10 13.59
N ASN A 849 9.84 6.65 14.83
CA ASN A 849 10.90 5.97 15.56
C ASN A 849 10.88 4.45 15.36
N GLY A 850 9.81 3.89 14.79
CA GLY A 850 9.57 2.45 14.66
C GLY A 850 10.24 1.81 13.44
N TYR A 851 10.69 0.56 13.59
CA TYR A 851 11.16 -0.31 12.51
C TYR A 851 10.15 -1.40 12.18
N PHE A 852 9.92 -1.62 10.89
CA PHE A 852 8.86 -2.44 10.35
C PHE A 852 9.39 -3.30 9.20
N MET A 853 8.90 -4.52 9.05
CA MET A 853 9.30 -5.38 7.92
C MET A 853 8.92 -4.75 6.57
N SER A 854 9.82 -4.79 5.58
CA SER A 854 9.56 -4.53 4.16
C SER A 854 9.16 -5.81 3.40
N LEU A 855 8.87 -5.76 2.11
CA LEU A 855 8.50 -6.96 1.34
C LEU A 855 9.70 -7.79 0.86
N GLY A 856 10.93 -7.40 1.20
CA GLY A 856 12.10 -8.24 1.03
C GLY A 856 12.36 -8.65 -0.41
N ARG A 857 12.53 -9.95 -0.66
CA ARG A 857 12.80 -10.47 -2.01
C ARG A 857 11.58 -10.50 -2.92
N ALA A 858 10.38 -10.16 -2.43
CA ALA A 858 9.21 -9.99 -3.29
C ALA A 858 9.48 -8.89 -4.33
N SER A 859 9.16 -9.16 -5.60
CA SER A 859 9.41 -8.22 -6.68
C SER A 859 8.19 -7.40 -7.06
N ARG A 860 8.42 -6.32 -7.81
CA ARG A 860 7.36 -5.44 -8.32
C ARG A 860 7.69 -5.03 -9.74
N THR A 861 6.74 -5.25 -10.66
CA THR A 861 6.88 -4.91 -12.07
C THR A 861 6.33 -3.51 -12.34
N TYR A 862 6.99 -2.75 -13.21
CA TYR A 862 6.66 -1.37 -13.54
C TYR A 862 6.36 -1.19 -15.03
N SER A 863 5.49 -0.21 -15.32
CA SER A 863 5.26 0.33 -16.65
C SER A 863 5.35 1.85 -16.58
N VAL A 864 6.23 2.43 -17.38
CA VAL A 864 6.41 3.88 -17.52
C VAL A 864 6.10 4.27 -18.95
N ILE A 865 5.11 5.15 -19.11
CA ILE A 865 4.75 5.70 -20.42
C ILE A 865 5.08 7.19 -20.44
N PHE A 866 5.95 7.59 -21.36
CA PHE A 866 6.17 8.98 -21.70
C PHE A 866 5.13 9.41 -22.74
N GLY A 867 4.21 10.29 -22.35
CA GLY A 867 3.12 10.76 -23.18
C GLY A 867 3.17 12.27 -23.37
N HIS A 868 2.89 12.73 -24.59
CA HIS A 868 2.70 14.16 -24.86
C HIS A 868 1.46 14.68 -24.12
N PHE A 869 1.49 15.91 -23.59
CA PHE A 869 0.37 16.47 -22.80
C PHE A 869 -0.99 16.47 -23.53
N LYS A 870 -0.98 16.66 -24.86
CA LYS A 870 -2.16 16.57 -25.75
C LYS A 870 -2.58 15.16 -26.18
N TYR A 871 -1.78 14.13 -25.87
CA TYR A 871 -2.19 12.77 -26.20
C TYR A 871 -3.36 12.37 -25.29
N PRO A 872 -4.42 11.71 -25.79
CA PRO A 872 -5.57 11.35 -24.96
C PRO A 872 -5.18 10.57 -23.71
N MET A 873 -5.40 11.17 -22.53
CA MET A 873 -4.96 10.60 -21.25
C MET A 873 -5.60 9.24 -20.97
N SER A 874 -6.86 9.05 -21.36
CA SER A 874 -7.57 7.77 -21.22
C SER A 874 -6.89 6.63 -21.98
N GLN A 875 -6.36 6.91 -23.19
CA GLN A 875 -5.59 5.96 -23.99
C GLN A 875 -4.26 5.62 -23.31
N LEU A 876 -3.53 6.63 -22.81
CA LEU A 876 -2.25 6.39 -22.12
C LEU A 876 -2.45 5.59 -20.82
N LEU A 877 -3.51 5.87 -20.07
CA LEU A 877 -3.87 5.09 -18.88
C LEU A 877 -4.18 3.63 -19.23
N ARG A 878 -4.95 3.39 -20.30
CA ARG A 878 -5.23 2.04 -20.81
C ARG A 878 -3.95 1.32 -21.23
N LEU A 879 -3.13 1.96 -22.06
CA LEU A 879 -1.84 1.41 -22.50
C LEU A 879 -0.94 1.09 -21.31
N SER A 880 -0.87 1.96 -20.30
CA SER A 880 -0.03 1.73 -19.10
C SER A 880 -0.44 0.46 -18.35
N TYR A 881 -1.75 0.18 -18.30
CA TYR A 881 -2.27 -1.03 -17.66
C TYR A 881 -2.03 -2.26 -18.53
N GLU A 882 -2.27 -2.17 -19.83
CA GLU A 882 -2.06 -3.28 -20.77
C GLU A 882 -0.60 -3.67 -20.88
N PHE A 883 0.30 -2.71 -21.00
CA PHE A 883 1.74 -2.95 -21.04
C PHE A 883 2.24 -3.61 -19.78
N LEU A 884 1.76 -3.18 -18.61
CA LEU A 884 2.11 -3.83 -17.36
C LEU A 884 1.61 -5.28 -17.29
N LYS A 885 0.32 -5.52 -17.54
CA LYS A 885 -0.32 -6.83 -17.32
C LYS A 885 -0.03 -7.85 -18.43
N LYS A 886 -0.01 -7.42 -19.69
CA LYS A 886 0.09 -8.30 -20.87
C LYS A 886 1.51 -8.45 -21.39
N LEU A 887 2.34 -7.41 -21.29
CA LEU A 887 3.71 -7.41 -21.81
C LEU A 887 4.73 -7.64 -20.68
N ALA A 888 4.87 -6.68 -19.77
CA ALA A 888 5.90 -6.67 -18.73
C ALA A 888 5.83 -7.89 -17.81
N LYS A 889 4.65 -8.22 -17.27
CA LYS A 889 4.47 -9.40 -16.38
C LYS A 889 4.58 -10.75 -17.08
N LYS A 890 4.65 -10.78 -18.41
CA LYS A 890 4.88 -12.00 -19.20
C LYS A 890 6.31 -12.10 -19.74
N ALA A 891 7.07 -11.01 -19.71
CA ALA A 891 8.45 -10.97 -20.17
C ALA A 891 9.34 -11.84 -19.29
N GLN A 892 10.36 -12.42 -19.92
CA GLN A 892 11.29 -13.33 -19.30
C GLN A 892 12.71 -12.88 -19.52
N VAL A 893 13.48 -12.88 -18.43
CA VAL A 893 14.89 -12.53 -18.41
C VAL A 893 15.67 -13.83 -18.33
N ILE A 894 16.52 -14.07 -19.31
CA ILE A 894 17.32 -15.27 -19.49
C ILE A 894 18.79 -14.89 -19.35
N HIS A 895 19.53 -15.65 -18.55
CA HIS A 895 20.96 -15.52 -18.39
C HIS A 895 21.57 -16.91 -18.18
N ARG A 896 22.25 -17.43 -19.21
CA ARG A 896 22.75 -18.82 -19.23
C ARG A 896 21.62 -19.81 -18.92
N THR A 897 21.71 -20.57 -17.83
CA THR A 897 20.68 -21.51 -17.37
C THR A 897 19.58 -20.87 -16.51
N PHE A 898 19.77 -19.62 -16.09
CA PHE A 898 18.82 -18.90 -15.25
C PHE A 898 17.73 -18.25 -16.09
N ARG A 899 16.46 -18.49 -15.73
CA ARG A 899 15.29 -17.88 -16.36
C ARG A 899 14.35 -17.35 -15.29
N ARG A 900 13.98 -16.06 -15.39
CA ARG A 900 13.06 -15.41 -14.45
C ARG A 900 11.98 -14.64 -15.19
N THR A 901 10.74 -14.80 -14.77
CA THR A 901 9.60 -13.98 -15.23
C THR A 901 9.36 -12.81 -14.30
N LYS A 902 8.86 -11.67 -14.83
CA LYS A 902 8.52 -10.46 -14.06
C LYS A 902 9.75 -9.76 -13.46
N ASP A 903 9.54 -8.88 -12.47
CA ASP A 903 10.57 -8.00 -11.90
C ASP A 903 11.26 -7.12 -12.96
N VAL A 904 10.46 -6.55 -13.85
CA VAL A 904 10.92 -5.72 -14.97
C VAL A 904 10.26 -4.35 -14.97
N LEU A 905 10.93 -3.39 -15.59
CA LEU A 905 10.41 -2.09 -15.99
C LEU A 905 10.17 -2.09 -17.50
N LEU A 906 8.94 -1.84 -17.92
CA LEU A 906 8.62 -1.53 -19.30
C LEU A 906 8.57 -0.02 -19.51
N LEU A 907 9.38 0.51 -20.43
CA LEU A 907 9.41 1.90 -20.86
C LEU A 907 8.76 2.02 -22.24
N ALA A 908 7.86 2.98 -22.40
CA ALA A 908 7.26 3.29 -23.70
C ALA A 908 7.24 4.78 -23.99
N TYR A 909 7.48 5.14 -25.25
CA TYR A 909 7.42 6.52 -25.74
C TYR A 909 6.27 6.69 -26.74
N CYS A 910 5.37 7.62 -26.41
CA CYS A 910 4.19 7.99 -27.19
C CYS A 910 4.30 9.47 -27.61
N PRO A 911 4.80 9.77 -28.82
CA PRO A 911 4.80 11.14 -29.36
C PRO A 911 3.37 11.69 -29.52
N ARG A 912 3.25 12.99 -29.85
CA ARG A 912 1.95 13.65 -30.07
C ARG A 912 1.04 12.91 -31.06
N GLY A 913 1.59 12.23 -32.07
CA GLY A 913 0.84 11.42 -33.03
C GLY A 913 1.64 10.21 -33.53
N GLY A 914 0.94 9.20 -34.06
CA GLY A 914 1.56 7.98 -34.63
C GLY A 914 1.74 6.81 -33.64
N GLY A 915 0.99 6.81 -32.53
CA GLY A 915 0.93 5.68 -31.60
C GLY A 915 2.21 5.49 -30.76
N VAL A 916 2.50 4.24 -30.40
CA VAL A 916 3.65 3.87 -29.58
C VAL A 916 4.86 3.69 -30.50
N LYS A 917 5.89 4.54 -30.35
CA LYS A 917 7.08 4.48 -31.21
C LYS A 917 8.15 3.53 -30.69
N VAL A 918 8.26 3.40 -29.38
CA VAL A 918 9.32 2.64 -28.72
C VAL A 918 8.73 1.89 -27.53
N LYS A 919 9.14 0.63 -27.38
CA LYS A 919 8.94 -0.19 -26.18
C LYS A 919 10.31 -0.73 -25.76
N SER A 920 10.61 -0.68 -24.48
CA SER A 920 11.81 -1.30 -23.92
C SER A 920 11.50 -1.99 -22.59
N ILE A 921 12.21 -3.08 -22.29
CA ILE A 921 12.04 -3.87 -21.07
C ILE A 921 13.40 -3.96 -20.37
N LEU A 922 13.44 -3.65 -19.08
CA LEU A 922 14.64 -3.67 -18.26
C LEU A 922 14.42 -4.48 -16.99
N PRO A 923 15.27 -5.47 -16.65
CA PRO A 923 15.23 -6.13 -15.36
C PRO A 923 15.54 -5.13 -14.24
N LEU A 924 14.79 -5.24 -13.16
CA LEU A 924 14.99 -4.44 -11.95
C LEU A 924 15.83 -5.18 -10.90
N SER A 925 15.90 -6.50 -11.00
CA SER A 925 16.84 -7.34 -10.24
C SER A 925 18.29 -6.85 -10.42
N GLY A 926 19.00 -6.65 -9.30
CA GLY A 926 20.42 -6.26 -9.30
C GLY A 926 20.72 -4.78 -9.49
N GLU A 927 19.72 -3.93 -9.72
CA GLU A 927 19.83 -2.45 -9.86
C GLU A 927 20.75 -1.93 -10.98
N GLY A 928 21.63 -2.75 -11.55
CA GLY A 928 22.63 -2.38 -12.55
C GLY A 928 22.03 -1.76 -13.82
N PRO A 929 21.06 -2.40 -14.49
CA PRO A 929 20.50 -1.89 -15.75
C PRO A 929 19.88 -0.50 -15.63
N ILE A 930 19.06 -0.28 -14.59
CA ILE A 930 18.42 1.03 -14.37
C ILE A 930 19.43 2.11 -13.96
N LYS A 931 20.44 1.77 -13.12
CA LYS A 931 21.51 2.70 -12.77
C LYS A 931 22.34 3.10 -13.99
N LEU A 932 22.65 2.14 -14.86
CA LEU A 932 23.37 2.40 -16.11
C LEU A 932 22.57 3.33 -17.02
N LEU A 933 21.25 3.09 -17.17
CA LEU A 933 20.37 3.97 -17.93
C LEU A 933 20.37 5.40 -17.36
N ILE A 934 20.21 5.55 -16.03
CA ILE A 934 20.24 6.87 -15.37
C ILE A 934 21.59 7.55 -15.63
N SER A 935 22.71 6.85 -15.47
CA SER A 935 24.06 7.39 -15.72
C SER A 935 24.27 7.84 -17.17
N LEU A 936 23.72 7.10 -18.15
CA LEU A 936 23.78 7.46 -19.57
C LEU A 936 22.95 8.70 -19.88
N VAL A 937 21.73 8.78 -19.32
CA VAL A 937 20.85 9.95 -19.46
C VAL A 937 21.52 11.18 -18.84
N ASP A 938 22.02 11.08 -17.61
CA ASP A 938 22.71 12.16 -16.91
C ASP A 938 23.98 12.59 -17.66
N GLY A 939 24.75 11.64 -18.21
CA GLY A 939 25.94 11.94 -19.00
C GLY A 939 25.61 12.74 -20.27
N ILE A 940 24.50 12.44 -20.95
CA ILE A 940 24.09 13.15 -22.16
C ILE A 940 23.45 14.52 -21.84
N GLU A 941 22.69 14.63 -20.75
CA GLU A 941 22.05 15.88 -20.34
C GLU A 941 23.05 16.90 -19.77
N ASN A 942 24.12 16.43 -19.14
CA ASN A 942 25.20 17.28 -18.61
C ASN A 942 26.37 17.49 -19.59
N ASN A 943 26.18 17.23 -20.89
CA ASN A 943 27.21 17.35 -21.94
C ASN A 943 28.52 16.60 -21.66
N LEU A 944 28.48 15.49 -20.93
CA LEU A 944 29.62 14.57 -20.88
C LEU A 944 29.74 13.84 -22.22
N LEU A 945 28.61 13.33 -22.72
CA LEU A 945 28.47 12.61 -23.98
C LEU A 945 27.61 13.41 -24.97
N SER A 946 27.93 13.34 -26.25
CA SER A 946 27.13 13.95 -27.32
C SER A 946 25.79 13.23 -27.49
N HIS A 947 24.80 13.91 -28.07
CA HIS A 947 23.52 13.29 -28.41
C HIS A 947 23.64 12.19 -29.47
N SER A 948 24.62 12.28 -30.38
CA SER A 948 24.86 11.25 -31.40
C SER A 948 25.18 9.89 -30.80
N THR A 949 25.63 9.84 -29.54
CA THR A 949 25.82 8.60 -28.77
C THR A 949 24.60 7.69 -28.83
N VAL A 950 23.38 8.23 -28.78
CA VAL A 950 22.15 7.42 -28.80
C VAL A 950 22.05 6.63 -30.08
N TYR A 951 22.16 7.30 -31.23
CA TYR A 951 22.02 6.67 -32.54
C TYR A 951 23.20 5.76 -32.89
N ASP A 952 24.42 6.17 -32.51
CA ASP A 952 25.61 5.34 -32.67
C ASP A 952 25.48 4.06 -31.84
N LEU A 953 25.04 4.14 -30.58
CA LEU A 953 24.81 2.94 -29.76
C LEU A 953 23.69 2.07 -30.34
N ILE A 954 22.58 2.64 -30.83
CA ILE A 954 21.49 1.84 -31.44
C ILE A 954 22.03 1.05 -32.63
N ARG A 955 22.81 1.70 -33.50
CA ARG A 955 23.36 1.09 -34.71
C ARG A 955 24.30 -0.06 -34.36
N GLU A 956 25.25 0.19 -33.48
CA GLU A 956 26.35 -0.76 -33.20
C GLU A 956 25.89 -1.90 -32.29
N VAL A 957 25.05 -1.64 -31.28
CA VAL A 957 24.50 -2.70 -30.41
C VAL A 957 23.58 -3.63 -31.19
N LYS A 958 22.76 -3.11 -32.11
CA LYS A 958 21.93 -3.97 -32.99
C LYS A 958 22.77 -4.81 -33.95
N ARG A 959 23.88 -4.26 -34.44
CA ARG A 959 24.77 -4.95 -35.38
C ARG A 959 25.49 -6.11 -34.69
N TYR A 960 26.16 -5.82 -33.57
CA TYR A 960 27.04 -6.81 -32.94
C TYR A 960 26.36 -7.66 -31.87
N GLY A 961 25.27 -7.19 -31.24
CA GLY A 961 24.68 -7.87 -30.07
C GLY A 961 24.36 -9.36 -30.31
N ARG A 962 23.83 -9.70 -31.50
CA ARG A 962 23.52 -11.09 -31.88
C ARG A 962 24.77 -11.91 -32.21
N GLU A 963 25.71 -11.32 -32.95
CA GLU A 963 26.98 -11.96 -33.33
C GLU A 963 27.84 -12.25 -32.10
N THR A 964 27.78 -11.37 -31.09
CA THR A 964 28.58 -11.48 -29.87
C THR A 964 28.11 -12.57 -28.92
N GLN A 965 26.80 -12.84 -28.85
CA GLN A 965 26.28 -13.99 -28.12
C GLN A 965 26.69 -15.32 -28.77
N GLN A 966 26.81 -15.35 -30.11
CA GLN A 966 27.19 -16.56 -30.84
C GLN A 966 28.70 -16.86 -30.75
N LEU A 967 29.54 -15.83 -30.75
CA LEU A 967 31.00 -15.98 -30.83
C LEU A 967 31.71 -15.97 -29.46
N GLY A 968 31.08 -15.47 -28.39
CA GLY A 968 31.64 -15.44 -27.04
C GLY A 968 32.85 -14.50 -26.84
N THR A 969 33.21 -13.70 -27.84
CA THR A 969 34.35 -12.77 -27.81
C THR A 969 33.96 -11.38 -27.30
N PHE A 970 33.75 -11.25 -25.99
CA PHE A 970 33.24 -10.01 -25.39
C PHE A 970 34.24 -8.85 -25.27
N GLU A 971 35.55 -9.10 -25.35
CA GLU A 971 36.58 -8.05 -25.25
C GLU A 971 36.61 -7.12 -26.47
N ILE A 972 36.38 -7.66 -27.66
CA ILE A 972 36.30 -6.87 -28.90
C ILE A 972 35.12 -5.89 -28.82
N VAL A 973 34.00 -6.33 -28.26
CA VAL A 973 32.79 -5.52 -28.06
C VAL A 973 33.04 -4.38 -27.10
N GLU A 974 33.70 -4.65 -25.98
CA GLU A 974 34.04 -3.62 -25.01
C GLU A 974 34.94 -2.55 -25.64
N ASN A 975 35.92 -2.96 -26.45
CA ASN A 975 36.79 -2.04 -27.17
C ASN A 975 36.03 -1.20 -28.20
N ILE A 976 35.09 -1.80 -28.95
CA ILE A 976 34.23 -1.09 -29.91
C ILE A 976 33.33 -0.08 -29.18
N LEU A 977 32.64 -0.50 -28.12
CA LEU A 977 31.77 0.36 -27.31
C LEU A 977 32.56 1.49 -26.66
N ASN A 978 33.74 1.19 -26.11
CA ASN A 978 34.62 2.20 -25.52
C ASN A 978 35.13 3.20 -26.58
N TYR A 979 35.49 2.73 -27.78
CA TYR A 979 35.87 3.59 -28.90
C TYR A 979 34.73 4.54 -29.27
N LEU A 980 33.50 4.03 -29.41
CA LEU A 980 32.31 4.82 -29.74
C LEU A 980 31.98 5.87 -28.67
N LEU A 981 32.02 5.46 -27.40
CA LEU A 981 31.77 6.37 -26.29
C LEU A 981 32.85 7.45 -26.20
N ASN A 982 34.12 7.12 -26.45
CA ASN A 982 35.20 8.09 -26.51
C ASN A 982 35.09 9.04 -27.72
N ARG A 983 34.63 8.54 -28.88
CA ARG A 983 34.39 9.37 -30.07
C ARG A 983 33.32 10.43 -29.80
N ASN A 984 32.32 10.08 -29.01
CA ASN A 984 31.21 10.95 -28.63
C ASN A 984 31.45 11.69 -27.30
N LEU A 985 32.63 11.56 -26.68
CA LEU A 985 32.97 12.21 -25.42
C LEU A 985 33.32 13.68 -25.66
N ILE A 986 32.58 14.58 -25.00
CA ILE A 986 32.81 16.03 -25.09
C ILE A 986 33.94 16.43 -24.13
N VAL A 987 33.92 15.91 -22.89
CA VAL A 987 34.93 16.20 -21.87
C VAL A 987 36.06 15.16 -21.92
N LYS A 988 37.14 15.47 -22.67
CA LYS A 988 38.25 14.55 -22.95
C LYS A 988 38.94 13.95 -21.71
N GLY A 989 38.86 14.60 -20.54
CA GLY A 989 39.42 14.10 -19.27
C GLY A 989 38.67 12.91 -18.64
N ALA A 990 37.47 12.58 -19.11
CA ALA A 990 36.59 11.57 -18.51
C ALA A 990 36.64 10.19 -19.21
N ARG A 991 37.77 9.82 -19.83
CA ARG A 991 37.95 8.53 -20.55
C ARG A 991 37.81 7.29 -19.66
N SER A 992 38.05 7.41 -18.36
CA SER A 992 37.82 6.32 -17.41
C SER A 992 36.32 5.98 -17.29
N THR A 993 35.45 6.99 -17.37
CA THR A 993 34.00 6.84 -17.29
C THR A 993 33.43 6.11 -18.51
N THR A 994 33.90 6.42 -19.71
CA THR A 994 33.47 5.75 -20.94
C THR A 994 33.82 4.27 -20.93
N ARG A 995 35.03 3.92 -20.44
CA ARG A 995 35.44 2.52 -20.27
C ARG A 995 34.57 1.78 -19.25
N LEU A 996 34.23 2.42 -18.12
CA LEU A 996 33.32 1.83 -17.14
C LEU A 996 31.92 1.57 -17.71
N ILE A 997 31.39 2.51 -18.50
CA ILE A 997 30.09 2.36 -19.16
C ILE A 997 30.14 1.22 -20.20
N ALA A 998 31.21 1.13 -20.99
CA ALA A 998 31.41 0.05 -21.96
C ALA A 998 31.46 -1.32 -21.27
N SER A 999 32.22 -1.45 -20.17
CA SER A 999 32.29 -2.69 -19.37
C SER A 999 30.92 -3.08 -18.81
N LYS A 1000 30.15 -2.12 -18.30
CA LYS A 1000 28.78 -2.40 -17.81
C LYS A 1000 27.84 -2.83 -18.93
N LEU A 1001 27.90 -2.20 -20.11
CA LEU A 1001 27.10 -2.62 -21.26
C LEU A 1001 27.44 -4.04 -21.73
N LYS A 1002 28.73 -4.39 -21.71
CA LYS A 1002 29.23 -5.73 -22.00
C LYS A 1002 28.67 -6.77 -21.03
N GLU A 1003 28.69 -6.51 -19.72
CA GLU A 1003 28.10 -7.41 -18.72
C GLU A 1003 26.61 -7.70 -18.97
N LEU A 1004 25.88 -6.74 -19.57
CA LEU A 1004 24.47 -6.91 -19.91
C LEU A 1004 24.24 -7.67 -21.22
N ALA A 1005 25.25 -7.81 -22.09
CA ALA A 1005 25.10 -8.52 -23.36
C ALA A 1005 24.84 -10.03 -23.18
N ASP A 1006 25.27 -10.61 -22.05
CA ASP A 1006 25.02 -11.99 -21.64
C ASP A 1006 23.54 -12.27 -21.29
N TYR A 1007 22.74 -11.21 -21.12
CA TYR A 1007 21.33 -11.32 -20.76
C TYR A 1007 20.46 -11.18 -22.01
N THR A 1008 19.48 -12.07 -22.11
CA THR A 1008 18.49 -12.06 -23.17
C THR A 1008 17.10 -11.83 -22.58
N ILE A 1009 16.27 -11.03 -23.24
CA ILE A 1009 14.88 -10.85 -22.87
C ILE A 1009 14.02 -11.49 -23.95
N LEU A 1010 13.18 -12.42 -23.53
CA LEU A 1010 12.08 -12.94 -24.33
C LEU A 1010 10.83 -12.14 -23.96
N ASP A 1011 10.34 -11.35 -24.92
CA ASP A 1011 9.12 -10.59 -24.72
C ASP A 1011 7.86 -11.47 -24.80
N SER A 1012 6.70 -10.87 -24.53
CA SER A 1012 5.42 -11.59 -24.56
C SER A 1012 4.95 -12.01 -25.95
N GLU A 1013 5.54 -11.45 -27.00
CA GLU A 1013 5.24 -11.73 -28.40
C GLU A 1013 6.17 -12.83 -28.95
N GLY A 1014 7.13 -13.31 -28.15
CA GLY A 1014 8.08 -14.34 -28.52
C GLY A 1014 9.34 -13.79 -29.19
N ASN A 1015 9.54 -12.47 -29.22
CA ASN A 1015 10.75 -11.87 -29.74
C ASN A 1015 11.87 -11.96 -28.71
N GLU A 1016 13.03 -12.42 -29.17
CA GLU A 1016 14.23 -12.58 -28.36
C GLU A 1016 15.25 -11.49 -28.72
N GLU A 1017 15.63 -10.68 -27.73
CA GLU A 1017 16.58 -9.57 -27.93
C GLU A 1017 17.51 -9.41 -26.73
N THR A 1018 18.72 -8.88 -26.99
CA THR A 1018 19.73 -8.67 -25.93
C THR A 1018 19.29 -7.55 -24.97
N LEU A 1019 19.67 -7.66 -23.69
CA LEU A 1019 19.41 -6.61 -22.71
C LEU A 1019 20.13 -5.30 -23.07
N SER A 1020 21.31 -5.36 -23.69
CA SER A 1020 21.98 -4.17 -24.23
C SER A 1020 21.12 -3.44 -25.26
N SER A 1021 20.44 -4.16 -26.18
CA SER A 1021 19.51 -3.56 -27.14
C SER A 1021 18.40 -2.80 -26.42
N TYR A 1022 17.82 -3.40 -25.37
CA TYR A 1022 16.77 -2.78 -24.59
C TYR A 1022 17.24 -1.56 -23.78
N VAL A 1023 18.44 -1.58 -23.19
CA VAL A 1023 19.01 -0.41 -22.50
C VAL A 1023 19.15 0.77 -23.44
N VAL A 1024 19.61 0.55 -24.68
CA VAL A 1024 19.75 1.62 -25.66
C VAL A 1024 18.40 2.12 -26.16
N LEU A 1025 17.41 1.24 -26.37
CA LEU A 1025 16.03 1.65 -26.70
C LEU A 1025 15.38 2.46 -25.57
N ALA A 1026 15.65 2.09 -24.31
CA ALA A 1026 15.21 2.85 -23.15
C ALA A 1026 15.87 4.23 -23.10
N LEU A 1027 17.18 4.31 -23.36
CA LEU A 1027 17.92 5.58 -23.46
C LEU A 1027 17.30 6.49 -24.51
N TRP A 1028 16.99 5.95 -25.69
CA TRP A 1028 16.34 6.70 -26.75
C TRP A 1028 14.94 7.19 -26.34
N ALA A 1029 14.10 6.30 -25.78
CA ALA A 1029 12.76 6.67 -25.32
C ALA A 1029 12.79 7.77 -24.26
N THR A 1030 13.71 7.70 -23.28
CA THR A 1030 13.86 8.71 -22.23
C THR A 1030 14.36 10.04 -22.78
N LEU A 1031 15.39 10.03 -23.64
CA LEU A 1031 15.93 11.26 -24.22
C LEU A 1031 14.95 11.92 -25.20
N ALA A 1032 14.20 11.13 -25.99
CA ALA A 1032 13.14 11.66 -26.84
C ALA A 1032 12.04 12.38 -26.02
N ALA A 1033 11.71 11.84 -24.84
CA ALA A 1033 10.77 12.49 -23.93
C ALA A 1033 11.36 13.71 -23.20
N LEU A 1034 12.65 13.70 -22.86
CA LEU A 1034 13.32 14.83 -22.18
C LEU A 1034 13.55 16.02 -23.12
N ARG A 1035 13.92 15.76 -24.37
CA ARG A 1035 14.28 16.79 -25.36
C ARG A 1035 13.10 17.25 -26.20
N GLY A 1036 12.04 16.44 -26.29
CA GLY A 1036 10.69 16.85 -26.69
C GLY A 1036 10.59 17.59 -28.03
N ARG A 1037 10.77 18.92 -28.00
CA ARG A 1037 10.72 19.87 -29.15
C ARG A 1037 12.05 20.06 -29.88
N GLU A 1038 13.17 19.70 -29.26
CA GLU A 1038 14.53 19.85 -29.85
C GLU A 1038 14.86 18.72 -30.86
N LEU A 1039 14.02 17.67 -30.89
CA LEU A 1039 14.06 16.54 -31.82
C LEU A 1039 12.83 16.60 -32.73
#